data_AF-M0ASS7-F1
#
_entry.id   AF-M0ASS7-F1
#
_cell.length_a   1.000
_cell.length_b   1.000
_cell.length_c   1.000
_cell.angle_alpha   90.00
_cell.angle_beta   90.00
_cell.angle_gamma   90.00
#
_symmetry.space_group_name_H-M   'P 1'
#
loop_
_entity.id
_entity.type
_entity.pdbx_description
1 polymer ?
#
loop_
_entity_poly.entity_id
_entity_poly.type
_entity_poly.pdbx_seq_one_letter_code
_entity_poly.pdbx_strand_id
1 'polypeptide(L)'
;MDYGLDIGADAIRLANGQPSSPSVASTPALVLAASSLEATPPANDTELVETADAAYHVGSDALAAAETEDAEPASLFRNGVLPPDPHGDAAFAALVESVFAEQETQGQAQAQSAETGGRLCYTTPGTLVDADAPTDSHRETVASTIETAANRRGNGNGNGDGDGNEFSVSVTPISRGFAVVYDQFAADNYTGLGICLGPQTTSVALAYYGVPVLAFAVPRGTDWIVDRAADETEHAPERVRSVLETFELDPDADPGPVERALATAFDDLVGELGDALGVRATEADLQRGVAVPIAVAGSGAVEGLEFLLGGRFDAAGLPLSIRGVRLADDPEASATRGALAAAADDVEPYEDVTWGDAPKDGPSGETPESERAAPTAQADDATLSFDDPAPDNDAVGDVADDAIDTLFDRLANRDDEIQGLTDDLDRLEATVETVSDRTADTTDLDAVETELERVRERVDDLEAASNDHAEADTVATLDSTLATLSEHVADREDEIDTALETAETRVDGVAGRLEEQATRLDAVSGRVEELSTRADSRIDDADAARDALATDLDAVEEQLAETTAALETDRDTLETLEATVDRLETDTATRTALDDLGARVDECRTDLDDHLKRVDDLDETLETTTMALDAVETRTDDIAADTDRLADEFNALADRCPEGDLATRSAVTALEDELESVRTTLEELEDRVNAVEADSETGDATFEDRLATLADRLDAIDERVADSGDRLESVAANADSVEADVTGVTGDVDDIESELATVVADVASLDDDVTTLDERTTALEDSETALDDSETALDEFSRELETLSAAVESTPDAATVDDLAAETDRVAADIDSVRETVSAVDSEQTAVEERLDDLDETLADTVSQDEFAALRSELEDREERASSPSELGGPLLAGGGGAGVVAGALVALAVPGTGGVGVAAAAIGAVLLAAAVAVAR
;
A
#
# COMPACT_ATOMS: atom_id res chain seq x y z
N MET A 1 27.00 3.18 17.21
CA MET A 1 25.91 3.36 18.19
C MET A 1 24.71 2.60 17.65
N ASP A 2 24.00 1.87 18.50
CA ASP A 2 22.82 1.10 18.09
C ASP A 2 21.55 1.93 18.32
N TYR A 3 20.57 1.76 17.44
CA TYR A 3 19.30 2.49 17.43
C TYR A 3 18.12 1.52 17.34
N GLY A 4 17.02 1.85 18.02
CA GLY A 4 15.74 1.16 17.88
C GLY A 4 14.67 2.13 17.42
N LEU A 5 14.03 1.87 16.28
CA LEU A 5 12.98 2.72 15.72
C LEU A 5 11.64 1.98 15.72
N ASP A 6 10.67 2.46 16.49
CA ASP A 6 9.29 1.98 16.43
C ASP A 6 8.48 2.87 15.49
N ILE A 7 7.82 2.25 14.52
CA ILE A 7 7.03 2.90 13.47
C ILE A 7 5.57 2.55 13.74
N GLY A 8 4.93 3.38 14.56
CA GLY A 8 3.51 3.29 14.89
C GLY A 8 2.66 4.26 14.05
N ALA A 9 1.37 3.93 13.89
CA ALA A 9 0.40 4.82 13.26
C ALA A 9 0.04 6.05 14.12
N ASP A 10 0.29 5.97 15.43
CA ASP A 10 0.17 7.09 16.38
C ASP A 10 1.42 7.96 16.38
N ALA A 11 2.59 7.34 16.47
CA ALA A 11 3.86 8.05 16.57
C ALA A 11 5.03 7.18 16.10
N ILE A 12 6.07 7.86 15.60
CA ILE A 12 7.37 7.29 15.30
C ILE A 12 8.29 7.59 16.48
N ARG A 13 8.84 6.54 17.08
CA ARG A 13 9.66 6.63 18.31
C ARG A 13 11.05 6.09 18.05
N LEU A 14 12.09 6.83 18.41
CA LEU A 14 13.49 6.41 18.28
C LEU A 14 14.12 6.29 19.66
N ALA A 15 14.77 5.17 19.93
CA ALA A 15 15.55 4.91 21.13
C ALA A 15 17.04 4.78 20.80
N ASN A 16 17.89 5.35 21.65
CA ASN A 16 19.33 5.10 21.64
C ASN A 16 19.87 4.93 23.07
N GLY A 17 21.11 4.46 23.18
CA GLY A 17 21.80 4.28 24.46
C GLY A 17 21.72 2.85 25.00
N GLN A 18 21.61 2.69 26.33
CA GLN A 18 21.52 1.35 26.93
C GLN A 18 20.10 0.80 26.84
N PRO A 19 19.88 -0.43 26.35
CA PRO A 19 18.54 -1.02 26.22
C PRO A 19 17.72 -1.05 27.51
N SER A 20 18.37 -1.18 28.68
CA SER A 20 17.70 -1.18 29.98
C SER A 20 17.20 0.19 30.46
N SER A 21 17.67 1.28 29.84
CA SER A 21 17.29 2.66 30.19
C SER A 21 17.60 3.61 29.03
N PRO A 22 16.89 3.49 27.90
CA PRO A 22 17.21 4.26 26.71
C PRO A 22 16.65 5.69 26.76
N SER A 23 17.26 6.58 25.97
CA SER A 23 16.68 7.88 25.63
C SER A 23 15.70 7.68 24.49
N VAL A 24 14.43 8.08 24.65
CA VAL A 24 13.37 7.91 23.65
C VAL A 24 12.86 9.29 23.20
N ALA A 25 12.84 9.52 21.88
CA ALA A 25 12.26 10.68 21.22
C ALA A 25 11.08 10.19 20.40
N SER A 26 10.08 11.05 20.19
CA SER A 26 8.80 10.64 19.65
C SER A 26 8.17 11.79 18.89
N THR A 27 7.80 11.55 17.64
CA THR A 27 6.99 12.48 16.84
C THR A 27 5.67 11.82 16.46
N PRO A 28 4.54 12.54 16.43
CA PRO A 28 3.27 12.02 15.91
C PRO A 28 3.39 11.57 14.45
N ALA A 29 2.71 10.49 14.07
CA ALA A 29 2.71 9.98 12.69
C ALA A 29 1.55 10.57 11.87
N LEU A 30 1.42 11.90 11.88
CA LEU A 30 0.28 12.63 11.33
C LEU A 30 0.70 13.55 10.18
N VAL A 31 -0.22 13.77 9.25
CA VAL A 31 -0.08 14.70 8.12
C VAL A 31 -1.31 15.60 7.99
N LEU A 32 -1.11 16.86 7.63
CA LEU A 32 -2.18 17.79 7.32
C LEU A 32 -1.81 18.58 6.06
N ALA A 33 -2.71 18.61 5.08
CA ALA A 33 -2.52 19.43 3.88
C ALA A 33 -2.52 20.92 4.26
N ALA A 34 -1.46 21.64 3.90
CA ALA A 34 -1.39 23.07 4.12
C ALA A 34 -2.41 23.76 3.21
N SER A 35 -3.40 24.44 3.81
CA SER A 35 -4.34 25.24 3.02
C SER A 35 -3.61 26.46 2.45
N SER A 36 -3.90 26.81 1.20
CA SER A 36 -3.25 27.90 0.44
C SER A 36 -3.52 29.32 0.99
N LEU A 37 -3.96 29.43 2.25
CA LEU A 37 -4.26 30.67 2.96
C LEU A 37 -3.35 30.80 4.18
N GLU A 38 -2.43 31.77 4.06
CA GLU A 38 -1.55 32.29 5.12
C GLU A 38 -0.30 31.46 5.44
N ALA A 39 0.63 31.46 4.49
CA ALA A 39 2.07 31.36 4.77
C ALA A 39 2.54 32.55 5.63
N THR A 40 2.18 32.56 6.91
CA THR A 40 3.03 33.17 7.94
C THR A 40 3.53 32.00 8.79
N PRO A 41 4.79 31.58 8.62
CA PRO A 41 5.33 30.49 9.43
C PRO A 41 5.24 30.90 10.91
N PRO A 42 4.71 30.05 11.80
CA PRO A 42 4.93 30.24 13.22
C PRO A 42 6.44 30.28 13.48
N ALA A 43 6.88 30.97 14.52
CA ALA A 43 8.27 31.37 14.74
C ALA A 43 9.26 30.22 15.08
N ASN A 44 8.94 28.97 14.73
CA ASN A 44 9.78 27.80 14.88
C ASN A 44 9.83 27.10 13.51
N ASP A 45 10.99 26.59 13.10
CA ASP A 45 11.19 25.82 11.86
C ASP A 45 10.09 24.75 11.71
N THR A 46 9.05 25.04 10.93
CA THR A 46 7.99 24.07 10.65
C THR A 46 8.48 23.12 9.57
N GLU A 47 8.44 21.81 9.82
CA GLU A 47 8.68 20.79 8.79
C GLU A 47 7.50 20.79 7.81
N LEU A 48 7.61 21.66 6.80
CA LEU A 48 6.73 21.69 5.64
C LEU A 48 7.33 20.77 4.58
N VAL A 49 6.60 19.74 4.19
CA VAL A 49 6.99 18.86 3.09
C VAL A 49 6.27 19.31 1.83
N GLU A 50 7.04 19.87 0.89
CA GLU A 50 6.53 20.29 -0.41
C GLU A 50 6.65 19.15 -1.42
N THR A 51 5.52 18.76 -1.98
CA THR A 51 5.44 17.88 -3.15
C THR A 51 5.02 18.69 -4.37
N ALA A 52 5.16 18.13 -5.58
CA ALA A 52 4.81 18.83 -6.81
C ALA A 52 3.37 19.38 -6.85
N ASP A 53 2.44 18.76 -6.09
CA ASP A 53 1.01 19.08 -6.12
C ASP A 53 0.47 19.73 -4.84
N ALA A 54 1.15 19.58 -3.69
CA ALA A 54 0.69 20.13 -2.41
C ALA A 54 1.82 20.22 -1.36
N ALA A 55 1.66 21.12 -0.40
CA ALA A 55 2.47 21.18 0.81
C ALA A 55 1.73 20.52 1.98
N TYR A 56 2.46 19.78 2.81
CA TYR A 56 1.92 19.10 3.98
C TYR A 56 2.71 19.50 5.23
N HIS A 57 2.00 19.82 6.31
CA HIS A 57 2.56 19.82 7.64
C HIS A 57 2.64 18.38 8.14
N VAL A 58 3.75 18.03 8.80
CA VAL A 58 3.97 16.67 9.33
C VAL A 58 4.19 16.70 10.84
N GLY A 59 3.78 15.63 11.52
CA GLY A 59 4.07 15.37 12.92
C GLY A 59 3.48 16.41 13.87
N SER A 60 4.32 16.98 14.73
CA SER A 60 3.86 17.98 15.70
C SER A 60 3.34 19.26 15.04
N ASP A 61 3.87 19.62 13.86
CA ASP A 61 3.39 20.77 13.10
C ASP A 61 2.03 20.49 12.46
N ALA A 62 1.76 19.25 12.06
CA ALA A 62 0.43 18.86 11.58
C ALA A 62 -0.64 19.06 12.65
N LEU A 63 -0.34 18.72 13.91
CA LEU A 63 -1.24 18.96 15.06
C LEU A 63 -1.43 20.45 15.34
N ALA A 64 -0.36 21.24 15.29
CA ALA A 64 -0.43 22.68 15.53
C ALA A 64 -1.24 23.40 14.44
N ALA A 65 -1.06 23.00 13.18
CA ALA A 65 -1.82 23.51 12.05
C ALA A 65 -3.31 23.08 12.15
N ALA A 66 -3.57 21.83 12.52
CA ALA A 66 -4.93 21.31 12.71
C ALA A 66 -5.74 22.10 13.75
N GLU A 67 -5.12 22.44 14.89
CA GLU A 67 -5.75 23.27 15.94
C GLU A 67 -6.04 24.70 15.44
N THR A 68 -5.18 25.23 14.57
CA THR A 68 -5.34 26.59 14.01
C THR A 68 -6.41 26.64 12.93
N GLU A 69 -6.49 25.61 12.09
CA GLU A 69 -7.38 25.52 10.94
C GLU A 69 -8.75 24.88 11.26
N ASP A 70 -8.95 24.39 12.49
CA ASP A 70 -10.12 23.58 12.89
C ASP A 70 -10.33 22.40 11.92
N ALA A 71 -9.20 21.77 11.56
CA ALA A 71 -9.11 20.64 10.64
C ALA A 71 -8.66 19.38 11.39
N GLU A 72 -8.99 18.20 10.85
CA GLU A 72 -8.59 16.93 11.44
C GLU A 72 -7.37 16.37 10.69
N PRO A 73 -6.23 16.15 11.37
CA PRO A 73 -5.03 15.62 10.72
C PRO A 73 -5.22 14.14 10.41
N ALA A 74 -4.70 13.70 9.26
CA ALA A 74 -4.76 12.31 8.84
C ALA A 74 -3.54 11.53 9.36
N SER A 75 -3.72 10.23 9.63
CA SER A 75 -2.60 9.32 9.87
C SER A 75 -1.79 9.13 8.59
N LEU A 76 -0.46 9.17 8.71
CA LEU A 76 0.47 8.86 7.61
C LEU A 76 0.34 7.40 7.15
N PHE A 77 0.09 6.49 8.10
CA PHE A 77 -0.02 5.06 7.82
C PHE A 77 -1.47 4.63 7.62
N ARG A 78 -1.67 3.56 6.85
CA ARG A 78 -2.94 2.85 6.71
C ARG A 78 -2.74 1.36 6.99
N ASN A 79 -3.46 0.82 7.97
CA ASN A 79 -3.19 -0.51 8.54
C ASN A 79 -1.72 -0.68 8.97
N GLY A 80 -1.10 0.39 9.48
CA GLY A 80 0.31 0.40 9.89
C GLY A 80 1.32 0.30 8.75
N VAL A 81 0.88 0.34 7.48
CA VAL A 81 1.72 0.30 6.28
C VAL A 81 1.70 1.67 5.64
N LEU A 82 2.84 2.11 5.09
CA LEU A 82 2.95 3.37 4.36
C LEU A 82 2.20 3.19 3.02
N PRO A 83 1.15 3.96 2.74
CA PRO A 83 0.45 3.85 1.47
C PRO A 83 1.34 4.38 0.32
N PRO A 84 1.19 3.86 -0.91
CA PRO A 84 1.92 4.36 -2.08
C PRO A 84 1.34 5.69 -2.58
N ASP A 85 1.27 6.68 -1.70
CA ASP A 85 0.77 8.02 -1.99
C ASP A 85 1.94 8.97 -2.32
N PRO A 86 1.76 9.99 -3.20
CA PRO A 86 2.85 10.85 -3.67
C PRO A 86 3.63 11.61 -2.59
N HIS A 87 3.02 11.76 -1.40
CA HIS A 87 3.57 12.48 -0.26
C HIS A 87 3.99 11.55 0.89
N GLY A 88 3.67 10.25 0.83
CA GLY A 88 3.91 9.30 1.93
C GLY A 88 5.40 9.17 2.25
N ASP A 89 6.24 9.01 1.23
CA ASP A 89 7.68 8.81 1.38
C ASP A 89 8.39 10.07 1.90
N ALA A 90 8.05 11.22 1.33
CA ALA A 90 8.63 12.50 1.73
C ALA A 90 8.20 12.90 3.15
N ALA A 91 6.92 12.70 3.51
CA ALA A 91 6.43 12.92 4.86
C ALA A 91 7.09 11.96 5.87
N PHE A 92 7.22 10.68 5.52
CA PHE A 92 7.94 9.72 6.35
C PHE A 92 9.40 10.12 6.55
N ALA A 93 10.10 10.54 5.49
CA ALA A 93 11.49 11.00 5.56
C ALA A 93 11.65 12.18 6.53
N ALA A 94 10.78 13.19 6.44
CA ALA A 94 10.79 14.33 7.35
C ALA A 94 10.57 13.92 8.81
N LEU A 95 9.57 13.06 9.08
CA LEU A 95 9.33 12.56 10.45
C LEU A 95 10.51 11.76 11.02
N VAL A 96 11.18 10.97 10.18
CA VAL A 96 12.39 10.26 10.60
C VAL A 96 13.48 11.28 10.93
N GLU A 97 13.70 12.28 10.07
CA GLU A 97 14.70 13.33 10.31
C GLU A 97 14.43 14.14 11.59
N SER A 98 13.18 14.54 11.87
CA SER A 98 12.85 15.24 13.11
C SER A 98 13.13 14.40 14.34
N VAL A 99 12.73 13.13 14.37
CA VAL A 99 12.97 12.27 15.54
C VAL A 99 14.47 12.05 15.78
N PHE A 100 15.26 11.92 14.72
CA PHE A 100 16.72 11.87 14.84
C PHE A 100 17.30 13.21 15.33
N ALA A 101 16.73 14.36 14.97
CA ALA A 101 17.20 15.69 15.41
C ALA A 101 16.83 15.98 16.88
N GLU A 102 15.63 15.58 17.31
CA GLU A 102 15.18 15.66 18.70
C GLU A 102 16.11 14.87 19.62
N GLN A 103 16.53 13.67 19.21
CA GLN A 103 17.48 12.85 19.96
C GLN A 103 18.83 13.54 20.18
N GLU A 104 19.37 14.24 19.18
CA GLU A 104 20.65 14.96 19.33
C GLU A 104 20.53 16.13 20.32
N THR A 105 19.37 16.78 20.33
CA THR A 105 19.05 17.87 21.25
C THR A 105 18.94 17.36 22.70
N GLN A 106 18.37 16.16 22.89
CA GLN A 106 18.29 15.48 24.19
C GLN A 106 19.63 14.82 24.60
N GLY A 107 20.49 14.51 23.63
CA GLY A 107 21.69 13.67 23.75
C GLY A 107 23.02 14.37 24.01
N GLN A 108 23.07 15.62 24.51
CA GLN A 108 24.32 16.36 24.82
C GLN A 108 25.25 15.71 25.88
N ALA A 109 25.07 14.44 26.23
CA ALA A 109 25.95 13.69 27.11
C ALA A 109 26.12 12.22 26.68
N GLN A 110 26.87 11.94 25.60
CA GLN A 110 27.82 10.81 25.47
C GLN A 110 28.28 10.60 24.01
N ALA A 111 29.04 11.53 23.44
CA ALA A 111 29.85 11.23 22.26
C ALA A 111 31.17 10.56 22.72
N GLN A 112 31.16 9.24 22.89
CA GLN A 112 32.38 8.43 22.95
C GLN A 112 32.42 7.47 21.76
N SER A 113 33.33 7.78 20.83
CA SER A 113 34.01 6.87 19.89
C SER A 113 33.15 5.82 19.18
N ALA A 114 32.59 6.18 18.02
CA ALA A 114 32.09 5.20 17.04
C ALA A 114 33.24 4.77 16.10
N GLU A 115 34.00 3.74 16.46
CA GLU A 115 34.91 3.02 15.55
C GLU A 115 34.25 1.76 14.96
N THR A 116 32.92 1.66 15.01
CA THR A 116 32.15 0.52 14.47
C THR A 116 30.82 1.05 13.94
N GLY A 117 30.44 0.66 12.72
CA GLY A 117 29.18 1.07 12.08
C GLY A 117 27.98 0.90 13.02
N GLY A 118 27.04 1.84 13.00
CA GLY A 118 25.83 1.74 13.83
C GLY A 118 24.86 0.72 13.26
N ARG A 119 24.10 0.03 14.13
CA ARG A 119 23.01 -0.86 13.72
C ARG A 119 21.68 -0.24 14.12
N LEU A 120 20.68 -0.41 13.27
CA LEU A 120 19.34 0.10 13.52
C LEU A 120 18.34 -1.00 13.26
N CYS A 121 17.58 -1.40 14.28
CA CYS A 121 16.39 -2.21 14.05
C CYS A 121 15.17 -1.29 14.01
N TYR A 122 14.32 -1.46 13.00
CA TYR A 122 13.07 -0.75 12.90
C TYR A 122 11.90 -1.72 12.91
N THR A 123 10.78 -1.31 13.48
CA THR A 123 9.61 -2.16 13.57
C THR A 123 8.73 -2.07 12.33
N THR A 124 8.16 -3.19 11.92
CA THR A 124 7.09 -3.29 10.92
C THR A 124 5.86 -3.96 11.55
N PRO A 125 4.63 -3.75 11.04
CA PRO A 125 3.45 -4.48 11.51
C PRO A 125 3.61 -6.00 11.45
N GLY A 126 4.37 -6.51 10.46
CA GLY A 126 4.42 -7.93 10.08
C GLY A 126 3.39 -8.26 8.99
N THR A 127 3.25 -9.54 8.63
CA THR A 127 2.26 -9.98 7.64
C THR A 127 0.85 -9.72 8.15
N LEU A 128 0.07 -8.91 7.43
CA LEU A 128 -1.32 -8.63 7.79
C LEU A 128 -2.23 -9.82 7.48
N VAL A 129 -3.06 -10.20 8.44
CA VAL A 129 -4.06 -11.26 8.31
C VAL A 129 -5.25 -10.70 7.53
N ASP A 130 -5.71 -11.45 6.52
CA ASP A 130 -6.89 -11.15 5.71
C ASP A 130 -6.91 -9.75 5.07
N ALA A 131 -5.73 -9.16 4.82
CA ALA A 131 -5.57 -7.89 4.12
C ALA A 131 -4.46 -7.99 3.07
N ASP A 132 -4.79 -7.57 1.84
CA ASP A 132 -3.85 -7.49 0.71
C ASP A 132 -3.14 -6.14 0.74
N ALA A 133 -2.22 -5.99 1.69
CA ALA A 133 -1.42 -4.78 1.88
C ALA A 133 0.02 -5.02 1.40
N PRO A 134 0.66 -4.05 0.73
CA PRO A 134 2.00 -4.22 0.15
C PRO A 134 3.10 -4.12 1.22
N THR A 135 3.15 -5.08 2.14
CA THR A 135 4.12 -5.10 3.26
C THR A 135 5.57 -5.16 2.77
N ASP A 136 5.83 -5.82 1.64
CA ASP A 136 7.17 -5.95 1.06
C ASP A 136 7.69 -4.60 0.55
N SER A 137 6.90 -3.92 -0.28
CA SER A 137 7.22 -2.58 -0.79
C SER A 137 7.38 -1.58 0.36
N HIS A 138 6.52 -1.64 1.38
CA HIS A 138 6.67 -0.82 2.57
C HIS A 138 8.00 -1.04 3.29
N ARG A 139 8.44 -2.30 3.45
CA ARG A 139 9.75 -2.57 4.10
C ARG A 139 10.90 -1.99 3.30
N GLU A 140 10.86 -2.10 1.97
CA GLU A 140 11.90 -1.57 1.07
C GLU A 140 11.95 -0.05 1.10
N THR A 141 10.80 0.63 0.98
CA THR A 141 10.68 2.09 1.07
C THR A 141 11.16 2.62 2.43
N VAL A 142 10.72 1.99 3.53
CA VAL A 142 11.12 2.38 4.89
C VAL A 142 12.62 2.17 5.10
N ALA A 143 13.17 1.02 4.69
CA ALA A 143 14.60 0.75 4.79
C ALA A 143 15.42 1.81 4.04
N SER A 144 15.11 2.04 2.77
CA SER A 144 15.79 3.02 1.92
C SER A 144 15.73 4.44 2.51
N THR A 145 14.57 4.83 3.05
CA THR A 145 14.39 6.15 3.67
C THR A 145 15.23 6.30 4.93
N ILE A 146 15.22 5.30 5.82
CA ILE A 146 16.02 5.32 7.06
C ILE A 146 17.50 5.30 6.74
N GLU A 147 17.96 4.47 5.80
CA GLU A 147 19.35 4.43 5.35
C GLU A 147 19.78 5.79 4.80
N THR A 148 18.96 6.42 3.97
CA THR A 148 19.24 7.75 3.42
C THR A 148 19.33 8.80 4.52
N ALA A 149 18.37 8.83 5.44
CA ALA A 149 18.36 9.78 6.56
C ALA A 149 19.55 9.59 7.51
N ALA A 150 19.90 8.33 7.82
CA ALA A 150 21.03 8.00 8.68
C ALA A 150 22.39 8.30 8.00
N ASN A 151 22.53 8.00 6.70
CA ASN A 151 23.78 8.18 5.95
C ASN A 151 24.04 9.65 5.57
N ARG A 152 23.00 10.46 5.30
CA ARG A 152 23.12 11.91 5.04
C ARG A 152 23.79 12.64 6.22
N ARG A 153 23.57 12.16 7.45
CA ARG A 153 24.23 12.69 8.66
C ARG A 153 25.67 12.22 8.87
N GLY A 154 26.06 11.08 8.29
CA GLY A 154 27.44 10.56 8.33
C GLY A 154 28.44 11.37 7.49
N ASN A 155 27.96 12.16 6.51
CA ASN A 155 28.79 12.87 5.54
C ASN A 155 29.05 14.36 5.89
N GLY A 156 28.82 14.76 7.13
CA GLY A 156 28.90 16.16 7.60
C GLY A 156 30.30 16.79 7.68
N ASN A 157 31.32 16.27 6.99
CA ASN A 157 32.66 16.87 6.95
C ASN A 157 33.00 17.29 5.52
N GLY A 158 32.48 18.44 5.10
CA GLY A 158 32.70 19.05 3.80
C GLY A 158 34.15 19.49 3.56
N ASN A 159 35.01 18.53 3.24
CA ASN A 159 36.23 18.77 2.49
C ASN A 159 36.28 17.72 1.37
N GLY A 160 36.19 18.19 0.12
CA GLY A 160 36.22 17.37 -1.09
C GLY A 160 37.60 16.76 -1.37
N ASP A 161 38.05 15.88 -0.48
CA ASP A 161 39.16 14.96 -0.70
C ASP A 161 38.62 13.53 -0.57
N GLY A 162 38.54 12.83 -1.71
CA GLY A 162 37.95 11.50 -1.86
C GLY A 162 38.71 10.35 -1.19
N ASP A 163 38.80 10.38 0.14
CA ASP A 163 39.20 9.26 1.01
C ASP A 163 38.48 9.41 2.36
N GLY A 164 37.21 8.99 2.46
CA GLY A 164 36.38 9.18 3.66
C GLY A 164 35.57 7.93 4.02
N ASN A 165 35.84 7.36 5.19
CA ASN A 165 35.26 6.15 5.77
C ASN A 165 33.71 6.10 5.68
N GLU A 166 33.19 5.22 4.83
CA GLU A 166 31.77 4.92 4.64
C GLU A 166 31.14 4.48 5.97
N PHE A 167 30.55 5.43 6.70
CA PHE A 167 29.73 5.12 7.87
C PHE A 167 28.35 4.70 7.35
N SER A 168 28.18 3.41 7.09
CA SER A 168 26.88 2.82 6.76
C SER A 168 26.21 2.35 8.05
N VAL A 169 24.96 2.77 8.27
CA VAL A 169 24.09 2.19 9.30
C VAL A 169 23.37 1.00 8.68
N SER A 170 23.56 -0.20 9.21
CA SER A 170 22.80 -1.37 8.75
C SER A 170 21.41 -1.34 9.36
N VAL A 171 20.37 -1.25 8.54
CA VAL A 171 18.98 -1.28 9.00
C VAL A 171 18.43 -2.71 8.96
N THR A 172 17.60 -3.08 9.93
CA THR A 172 17.01 -4.41 10.00
C THR A 172 15.53 -4.35 10.41
N PRO A 173 14.60 -4.82 9.57
CA PRO A 173 13.19 -4.90 9.95
C PRO A 173 12.96 -6.01 10.97
N ILE A 174 12.15 -5.70 11.99
CA ILE A 174 11.60 -6.66 12.94
C ILE A 174 10.10 -6.42 13.12
N SER A 175 9.30 -7.44 13.43
CA SER A 175 7.88 -7.18 13.74
C SER A 175 7.73 -6.46 15.08
N ARG A 176 6.72 -5.59 15.24
CA ARG A 176 6.45 -4.91 16.53
C ARG A 176 6.20 -5.91 17.67
N GLY A 177 5.50 -7.01 17.39
CA GLY A 177 5.29 -8.09 18.38
C GLY A 177 6.62 -8.72 18.83
N PHE A 178 7.58 -8.88 17.92
CA PHE A 178 8.89 -9.42 18.24
C PHE A 178 9.76 -8.43 19.01
N ALA A 179 9.62 -7.14 18.73
CA ALA A 179 10.24 -6.09 19.52
C ALA A 179 9.76 -6.16 20.99
N VAL A 180 8.46 -6.35 21.23
CA VAL A 180 7.92 -6.57 22.60
C VAL A 180 8.57 -7.79 23.27
N VAL A 181 8.84 -8.87 22.52
CA VAL A 181 9.57 -10.03 23.06
C VAL A 181 10.98 -9.65 23.52
N TYR A 182 11.72 -8.87 22.73
CA TYR A 182 13.07 -8.41 23.06
C TYR A 182 13.12 -7.49 24.28
N ASP A 183 12.12 -6.62 24.45
CA ASP A 183 12.02 -5.76 25.64
C ASP A 183 11.66 -6.58 26.89
N GLN A 184 10.64 -7.44 26.77
CA GLN A 184 10.03 -8.04 27.95
C GLN A 184 10.76 -9.32 28.39
N PHE A 185 11.14 -10.19 27.46
CA PHE A 185 11.56 -11.56 27.76
C PHE A 185 13.07 -11.79 27.81
N ALA A 186 13.88 -10.75 28.02
CA ALA A 186 15.33 -10.89 28.20
C ALA A 186 15.71 -11.92 29.29
N ALA A 187 14.95 -11.97 30.40
CA ALA A 187 15.16 -12.94 31.48
C ALA A 187 14.78 -14.39 31.11
N ASP A 188 13.91 -14.58 30.12
CA ASP A 188 13.45 -15.87 29.60
C ASP A 188 14.20 -16.27 28.32
N ASN A 189 15.39 -15.69 28.07
CA ASN A 189 16.17 -15.87 26.84
C ASN A 189 15.35 -15.54 25.59
N TYR A 190 14.55 -14.48 25.64
CA TYR A 190 13.70 -14.04 24.53
C TYR A 190 12.76 -15.15 24.02
N THR A 191 12.28 -15.99 24.93
CA THR A 191 11.28 -17.01 24.65
C THR A 191 9.93 -16.57 25.19
N GLY A 192 8.99 -16.31 24.30
CA GLY A 192 7.66 -15.81 24.67
C GLY A 192 6.86 -15.31 23.48
N LEU A 193 5.62 -14.94 23.76
CA LEU A 193 4.71 -14.34 22.79
C LEU A 193 4.52 -12.85 23.13
N GLY A 194 4.92 -11.98 22.21
CA GLY A 194 4.75 -10.54 22.33
C GLY A 194 3.56 -10.06 21.52
N ILE A 195 2.73 -9.21 22.12
CA ILE A 195 1.57 -8.57 21.50
C ILE A 195 1.78 -7.05 21.59
N CYS A 196 1.72 -6.36 20.46
CA CYS A 196 1.78 -4.91 20.37
C CYS A 196 0.46 -4.38 19.79
N LEU A 197 -0.39 -3.80 20.63
CA LEU A 197 -1.66 -3.20 20.26
C LEU A 197 -1.45 -1.71 19.96
N GLY A 198 -1.52 -1.33 18.68
CA GLY A 198 -1.48 0.05 18.24
C GLY A 198 -2.84 0.58 17.76
N PRO A 199 -2.89 1.76 17.13
CA PRO A 199 -4.14 2.37 16.68
C PRO A 199 -4.85 1.59 15.57
N GLN A 200 -4.10 1.19 14.56
CA GLN A 200 -4.66 0.55 13.36
C GLN A 200 -4.48 -0.97 13.34
N THR A 201 -3.48 -1.50 14.04
CA THR A 201 -3.10 -2.91 13.97
C THR A 201 -2.66 -3.46 15.31
N THR A 202 -2.90 -4.76 15.49
CA THR A 202 -2.36 -5.54 16.60
C THR A 202 -1.35 -6.55 16.08
N SER A 203 -0.08 -6.35 16.39
CA SER A 203 1.02 -7.22 15.95
C SER A 203 1.32 -8.28 17.00
N VAL A 204 1.50 -9.53 16.56
CA VAL A 204 1.80 -10.68 17.42
C VAL A 204 3.06 -11.38 16.90
N ALA A 205 3.97 -11.76 17.79
CA ALA A 205 5.09 -12.62 17.45
C ALA A 205 5.37 -13.64 18.55
N LEU A 206 5.63 -14.89 18.16
CA LEU A 206 6.15 -15.93 19.04
C LEU A 206 7.62 -16.15 18.70
N ALA A 207 8.48 -16.09 19.71
CA ALA A 207 9.89 -16.43 19.56
C ALA A 207 10.33 -17.50 20.55
N TYR A 208 11.30 -18.29 20.11
CA TYR A 208 12.03 -19.24 20.95
C TYR A 208 13.51 -18.92 20.88
N TYR A 209 14.13 -18.68 22.04
CA TYR A 209 15.55 -18.36 22.14
C TYR A 209 15.97 -17.17 21.25
N GLY A 210 15.12 -16.15 21.12
CA GLY A 210 15.39 -14.97 20.29
C GLY A 210 15.20 -15.19 18.79
N VAL A 211 14.68 -16.34 18.38
CA VAL A 211 14.34 -16.64 16.98
C VAL A 211 12.82 -16.62 16.80
N PRO A 212 12.26 -15.75 15.95
CA PRO A 212 10.83 -15.71 15.68
C PRO A 212 10.39 -16.97 14.91
N VAL A 213 9.34 -17.62 15.40
CA VAL A 213 8.74 -18.82 14.76
C VAL A 213 7.42 -18.49 14.08
N LEU A 214 6.74 -17.44 14.55
CA LEU A 214 5.63 -16.82 13.84
C LEU A 214 5.62 -15.32 14.14
N ALA A 215 5.24 -14.52 13.14
CA ALA A 215 4.96 -13.10 13.30
C ALA A 215 3.83 -12.71 12.33
N PHE A 216 2.80 -12.04 12.82
CA PHE A 216 1.67 -11.56 12.02
C PHE A 216 1.04 -10.33 12.67
N ALA A 217 0.16 -9.63 11.96
CA ALA A 217 -0.68 -8.59 12.52
C ALA A 217 -2.13 -8.73 12.05
N VAL A 218 -3.07 -8.38 12.92
CA VAL A 218 -4.49 -8.19 12.55
C VAL A 218 -4.72 -6.71 12.26
N PRO A 219 -5.45 -6.33 11.18
CA PRO A 219 -5.76 -4.95 10.83
C PRO A 219 -6.86 -4.35 11.74
N ARG A 220 -6.74 -4.59 13.05
CA ARG A 220 -7.61 -4.05 14.09
C ARG A 220 -6.74 -3.58 15.25
N GLY A 221 -6.95 -2.34 15.64
CA GLY A 221 -6.30 -1.70 16.78
C GLY A 221 -7.30 -0.88 17.58
N THR A 222 -6.82 0.13 18.31
CA THR A 222 -7.72 0.97 19.12
C THR A 222 -8.70 1.79 18.31
N ASP A 223 -8.38 2.17 17.06
CA ASP A 223 -9.32 2.91 16.20
C ASP A 223 -10.56 2.04 15.91
N TRP A 224 -10.35 0.76 15.59
CA TRP A 224 -11.45 -0.19 15.42
C TRP A 224 -12.24 -0.40 16.72
N ILE A 225 -11.57 -0.44 17.88
CA ILE A 225 -12.23 -0.55 19.19
C ILE A 225 -13.12 0.68 19.45
N VAL A 226 -12.60 1.86 19.17
CA VAL A 226 -13.31 3.14 19.34
C VAL A 226 -14.51 3.20 18.41
N ASP A 227 -14.35 2.87 17.13
CA ASP A 227 -15.44 2.87 16.15
C ASP A 227 -16.55 1.89 16.54
N ARG A 228 -16.17 0.67 16.94
CA ARG A 228 -17.13 -0.36 17.40
C ARG A 228 -17.92 0.10 18.62
N ALA A 229 -17.25 0.70 19.60
CA ALA A 229 -17.90 1.19 20.81
C ALA A 229 -18.74 2.47 20.56
N ALA A 230 -18.31 3.32 19.62
CA ALA A 230 -19.07 4.49 19.16
C ALA A 230 -20.36 4.05 18.46
N ASP A 231 -20.27 3.09 17.55
CA ASP A 231 -21.42 2.53 16.84
C ASP A 231 -22.42 1.86 17.79
N GLU A 232 -21.94 1.07 18.76
CA GLU A 232 -22.82 0.40 19.74
C GLU A 232 -23.53 1.39 20.66
N THR A 233 -22.86 2.49 21.03
CA THR A 233 -23.37 3.43 22.03
C THR A 233 -23.97 4.72 21.44
N GLU A 234 -23.91 4.89 20.12
CA GLU A 234 -24.34 6.10 19.38
C GLU A 234 -23.64 7.39 19.88
N HIS A 235 -22.40 7.28 20.36
CA HIS A 235 -21.59 8.45 20.74
C HIS A 235 -20.59 8.81 19.65
N ALA A 236 -20.13 10.08 19.66
CA ALA A 236 -19.08 10.52 18.75
C ALA A 236 -17.73 9.81 19.09
N PRO A 237 -16.93 9.40 18.09
CA PRO A 237 -15.67 8.70 18.30
C PRO A 237 -14.68 9.42 19.24
N GLU A 238 -14.64 10.76 19.21
CA GLU A 238 -13.74 11.57 20.04
C GLU A 238 -14.09 11.42 21.53
N ARG A 239 -15.40 11.31 21.83
CA ARG A 239 -15.87 11.06 23.19
C ARG A 239 -15.45 9.67 23.66
N VAL A 240 -15.55 8.66 22.80
CA VAL A 240 -15.16 7.28 23.14
C VAL A 240 -13.65 7.17 23.33
N ARG A 241 -12.86 7.81 22.46
CA ARG A 241 -11.40 7.91 22.58
C ARG A 241 -10.96 8.57 23.88
N SER A 242 -11.63 9.66 24.29
CA SER A 242 -11.38 10.30 25.59
C SER A 242 -11.70 9.39 26.80
N VAL A 243 -12.70 8.50 26.68
CA VAL A 243 -12.98 7.50 27.73
C VAL A 243 -11.89 6.42 27.74
N LEU A 244 -11.46 5.96 26.57
CA LEU A 244 -10.42 4.93 26.41
C LEU A 244 -9.08 5.32 27.10
N GLU A 245 -8.69 6.59 27.06
CA GLU A 245 -7.45 7.11 27.71
C GLU A 245 -7.38 6.84 29.22
N THR A 246 -8.53 6.67 29.89
CA THR A 246 -8.61 6.41 31.33
C THR A 246 -9.28 5.09 31.65
N PHE A 247 -9.48 4.25 30.63
CA PHE A 247 -10.20 2.99 30.75
C PHE A 247 -9.30 1.87 31.30
N GLU A 248 -9.86 1.09 32.22
CA GLU A 248 -9.24 -0.11 32.79
C GLU A 248 -10.22 -1.28 32.65
N LEU A 249 -9.72 -2.45 32.24
CA LEU A 249 -10.48 -3.69 32.12
C LEU A 249 -10.61 -4.36 33.49
N ASP A 250 -11.53 -3.85 34.31
CA ASP A 250 -11.87 -4.45 35.61
C ASP A 250 -13.18 -5.27 35.52
N PRO A 251 -13.13 -6.61 35.70
CA PRO A 251 -14.33 -7.45 35.68
C PRO A 251 -15.30 -7.18 36.85
N ASP A 252 -14.84 -6.54 37.93
CA ASP A 252 -15.63 -6.21 39.12
C ASP A 252 -16.18 -4.78 39.11
N ALA A 253 -15.80 -3.96 38.12
CA ALA A 253 -16.32 -2.60 37.95
C ALA A 253 -17.80 -2.62 37.50
N ASP A 254 -18.52 -1.52 37.78
CA ASP A 254 -19.85 -1.25 37.20
C ASP A 254 -19.70 -0.20 36.09
N PRO A 255 -19.21 -0.61 34.90
CA PRO A 255 -18.89 0.32 33.82
C PRO A 255 -20.15 1.00 33.27
N GLY A 256 -19.98 2.26 32.89
CA GLY A 256 -20.95 2.98 32.08
C GLY A 256 -21.15 2.33 30.70
N PRO A 257 -22.08 2.86 29.88
CA PRO A 257 -22.38 2.28 28.58
C PRO A 257 -21.17 2.23 27.63
N VAL A 258 -20.33 3.27 27.63
CA VAL A 258 -19.15 3.37 26.76
C VAL A 258 -18.07 2.41 27.22
N GLU A 259 -17.77 2.38 28.51
CA GLU A 259 -16.78 1.49 29.11
C GLU A 259 -17.15 0.01 28.90
N ARG A 260 -18.45 -0.31 28.93
CA ARG A 260 -18.94 -1.66 28.63
C ARG A 260 -18.76 -2.02 27.15
N ALA A 261 -19.08 -1.10 26.25
CA ALA A 261 -18.88 -1.33 24.81
C ALA A 261 -17.39 -1.45 24.46
N LEU A 262 -16.52 -0.67 25.10
CA LEU A 262 -15.05 -0.82 25.01
C LEU A 262 -14.62 -2.21 25.50
N ALA A 263 -15.11 -2.67 26.65
CA ALA A 263 -14.80 -4.00 27.17
C ALA A 263 -15.20 -5.12 26.20
N THR A 264 -16.39 -5.02 25.59
CA THR A 264 -16.86 -5.95 24.55
C THR A 264 -15.97 -5.90 23.31
N ALA A 265 -15.59 -4.70 22.84
CA ALA A 265 -14.72 -4.55 21.68
C ALA A 265 -13.31 -5.13 21.93
N PHE A 266 -12.73 -4.94 23.12
CA PHE A 266 -11.49 -5.61 23.51
C PHE A 266 -11.64 -7.14 23.53
N ASP A 267 -12.74 -7.65 24.06
CA ASP A 267 -13.04 -9.08 24.11
C ASP A 267 -13.16 -9.70 22.70
N ASP A 268 -13.81 -9.00 21.78
CA ASP A 268 -13.92 -9.40 20.37
C ASP A 268 -12.54 -9.41 19.68
N LEU A 269 -11.73 -8.36 19.87
CA LEU A 269 -10.36 -8.30 19.33
C LEU A 269 -9.50 -9.46 19.86
N VAL A 270 -9.55 -9.71 21.17
CA VAL A 270 -8.80 -10.81 21.79
C VAL A 270 -9.26 -12.17 21.27
N GLY A 271 -10.57 -12.34 21.05
CA GLY A 271 -11.11 -13.56 20.44
C GLY A 271 -10.50 -13.82 19.07
N GLU A 272 -10.50 -12.81 18.20
CA GLU A 272 -9.91 -12.92 16.87
C GLU A 272 -8.40 -13.15 16.89
N LEU A 273 -7.67 -12.50 17.78
CA LEU A 273 -6.23 -12.76 17.94
C LEU A 273 -5.98 -14.23 18.31
N GLY A 274 -6.85 -14.80 19.16
CA GLY A 274 -6.82 -16.22 19.51
C GLY A 274 -7.06 -17.12 18.30
N ASP A 275 -8.07 -16.82 17.50
CA ASP A 275 -8.40 -17.58 16.28
C ASP A 275 -7.27 -17.50 15.25
N ALA A 276 -6.76 -16.29 14.97
CA ALA A 276 -5.65 -16.06 14.05
C ALA A 276 -4.38 -16.77 14.52
N LEU A 277 -4.03 -16.67 15.81
CA LEU A 277 -2.90 -17.38 16.39
C LEU A 277 -3.08 -18.90 16.29
N GLY A 278 -4.29 -19.43 16.49
CA GLY A 278 -4.59 -20.85 16.37
C GLY A 278 -4.37 -21.39 14.95
N VAL A 279 -4.82 -20.66 13.93
CA VAL A 279 -4.60 -20.99 12.52
C VAL A 279 -3.10 -20.98 12.21
N ARG A 280 -2.41 -19.87 12.49
CA ARG A 280 -0.97 -19.72 12.17
C ARG A 280 -0.08 -20.69 12.96
N ALA A 281 -0.43 -20.99 14.21
CA ALA A 281 0.27 -22.00 15.00
C ALA A 281 0.13 -23.41 14.43
N THR A 282 -1.00 -23.71 13.79
CA THR A 282 -1.23 -24.98 13.11
C THR A 282 -0.46 -25.05 11.79
N GLU A 283 -0.45 -23.96 11.02
CA GLU A 283 0.35 -23.84 9.78
C GLU A 283 1.84 -23.95 10.05
N ALA A 284 2.32 -23.37 11.15
CA ALA A 284 3.71 -23.43 11.59
C ALA A 284 4.13 -24.75 12.25
N ASP A 285 3.26 -25.76 12.28
CA ASP A 285 3.47 -27.08 12.90
C ASP A 285 4.08 -27.00 14.33
N LEU A 286 3.52 -26.10 15.16
CA LEU A 286 4.02 -25.92 16.52
C LEU A 286 3.77 -27.16 17.38
N GLN A 287 4.84 -27.65 18.03
CA GLN A 287 4.76 -28.78 18.94
C GLN A 287 3.84 -28.48 20.13
N ARG A 288 2.90 -29.38 20.39
CA ARG A 288 1.94 -29.21 21.48
C ARG A 288 2.61 -29.21 22.85
N GLY A 289 2.25 -28.24 23.69
CA GLY A 289 2.57 -28.22 25.12
C GLY A 289 3.84 -27.45 25.49
N VAL A 290 4.40 -26.63 24.59
CA VAL A 290 5.45 -25.68 24.99
C VAL A 290 4.82 -24.56 25.82
N ALA A 291 5.32 -24.36 27.04
CA ALA A 291 4.84 -23.33 27.95
C ALA A 291 5.53 -22.00 27.67
N VAL A 292 4.78 -21.00 27.19
CA VAL A 292 5.32 -19.68 26.81
C VAL A 292 4.67 -18.56 27.64
N PRO A 293 5.44 -17.60 28.15
CA PRO A 293 4.89 -16.40 28.74
C PRO A 293 4.40 -15.44 27.64
N ILE A 294 3.42 -14.60 27.97
CA ILE A 294 2.84 -13.60 27.07
C ILE A 294 3.05 -12.20 27.65
N ALA A 295 3.44 -11.25 26.80
CA ALA A 295 3.52 -9.84 27.15
C ALA A 295 2.69 -9.01 26.18
N VAL A 296 1.89 -8.10 26.70
CA VAL A 296 1.11 -7.13 25.92
C VAL A 296 1.66 -5.72 26.13
N ALA A 297 1.79 -4.98 25.05
CA ALA A 297 2.31 -3.63 25.00
C ALA A 297 1.69 -2.83 23.84
N GLY A 298 2.19 -1.62 23.58
CA GLY A 298 1.67 -0.66 22.61
C GLY A 298 0.76 0.39 23.25
N SER A 299 0.49 1.48 22.54
CA SER A 299 -0.31 2.61 23.02
C SER A 299 -1.78 2.27 23.30
N GLY A 300 -2.28 1.14 22.80
CA GLY A 300 -3.62 0.65 23.12
C GLY A 300 -3.69 -0.34 24.27
N ALA A 301 -2.57 -0.71 24.89
CA ALA A 301 -2.56 -1.72 25.95
C ALA A 301 -3.03 -1.12 27.29
N VAL A 302 -4.30 -1.35 27.61
CA VAL A 302 -4.94 -0.91 28.87
C VAL A 302 -4.70 -1.88 30.02
N GLU A 303 -4.74 -1.37 31.26
CA GLU A 303 -4.65 -2.22 32.46
C GLU A 303 -5.80 -3.22 32.50
N GLY A 304 -5.50 -4.48 32.81
CA GLY A 304 -6.46 -5.58 32.89
C GLY A 304 -6.59 -6.40 31.60
N LEU A 305 -6.05 -5.92 30.47
CA LEU A 305 -6.01 -6.64 29.21
C LEU A 305 -5.25 -7.98 29.33
N GLU A 306 -4.24 -8.05 30.19
CA GLU A 306 -3.48 -9.27 30.47
C GLU A 306 -4.36 -10.40 31.04
N PHE A 307 -5.38 -10.08 31.83
CA PHE A 307 -6.30 -11.07 32.39
C PHE A 307 -7.28 -11.57 31.33
N LEU A 308 -7.78 -10.66 30.49
CA LEU A 308 -8.67 -11.00 29.38
C LEU A 308 -7.98 -11.91 28.37
N LEU A 309 -6.76 -11.55 27.95
CA LEU A 309 -5.90 -12.37 27.08
C LEU A 309 -5.67 -13.75 27.68
N GLY A 310 -5.27 -13.82 28.95
CA GLY A 310 -5.02 -15.09 29.64
C GLY A 310 -6.24 -16.01 29.61
N GLY A 311 -7.41 -15.47 29.99
CA GLY A 311 -8.65 -16.26 30.02
C GLY A 311 -9.12 -16.71 28.63
N ARG A 312 -9.06 -15.83 27.63
CA ARG A 312 -9.52 -16.11 26.26
C ARG A 312 -8.61 -17.07 25.52
N PHE A 313 -7.29 -16.88 25.62
CA PHE A 313 -6.36 -17.77 24.93
C PHE A 313 -6.32 -19.17 25.55
N ASP A 314 -6.49 -19.29 26.88
CA ASP A 314 -6.69 -20.59 27.54
C ASP A 314 -7.98 -21.29 27.04
N ALA A 315 -9.04 -20.53 26.79
CA ALA A 315 -10.31 -21.05 26.26
C ALA A 315 -10.24 -21.42 24.77
N ALA A 316 -9.39 -20.73 23.98
CA ALA A 316 -9.25 -20.94 22.54
C ALA A 316 -8.60 -22.29 22.16
N GLY A 317 -8.02 -23.02 23.13
CA GLY A 317 -7.46 -24.35 22.87
C GLY A 317 -6.21 -24.34 22.00
N LEU A 318 -5.41 -23.27 22.08
CA LEU A 318 -4.17 -23.10 21.33
C LEU A 318 -3.20 -24.28 21.54
N PRO A 319 -2.34 -24.62 20.55
CA PRO A 319 -1.36 -25.69 20.68
C PRO A 319 -0.22 -25.37 21.67
N LEU A 320 -0.15 -24.14 22.17
CA LEU A 320 0.81 -23.64 23.15
C LEU A 320 0.16 -23.51 24.53
N SER A 321 0.94 -23.75 25.60
CA SER A 321 0.48 -23.59 26.98
C SER A 321 0.89 -22.21 27.51
N ILE A 322 -0.03 -21.49 28.13
CA ILE A 322 0.25 -20.14 28.61
C ILE A 322 0.81 -20.22 30.02
N ARG A 323 2.04 -19.75 30.21
CA ARG A 323 2.68 -19.73 31.54
C ARG A 323 2.16 -18.58 32.40
N GLY A 324 1.76 -17.49 31.75
CA GLY A 324 1.26 -16.27 32.36
C GLY A 324 1.26 -15.14 31.34
N VAL A 325 0.39 -14.16 31.54
CA VAL A 325 0.28 -12.95 30.72
C VAL A 325 0.64 -11.76 31.60
N ARG A 326 1.36 -10.79 31.06
CA ARG A 326 1.68 -9.53 31.73
C ARG A 326 1.51 -8.34 30.80
N LEU A 327 1.16 -7.20 31.38
CA LEU A 327 1.31 -5.89 30.77
C LEU A 327 2.77 -5.44 30.90
N ALA A 328 3.34 -4.84 29.86
CA ALA A 328 4.68 -4.25 29.92
C ALA A 328 4.74 -3.09 30.92
N ASP A 329 5.89 -2.89 31.60
CA ASP A 329 6.05 -1.82 32.61
C ASP A 329 5.83 -0.41 32.04
N ASP A 330 6.21 -0.22 30.78
CA ASP A 330 5.94 0.97 29.98
C ASP A 330 5.51 0.50 28.59
N PRO A 331 4.19 0.31 28.39
CA PRO A 331 3.63 -0.31 27.19
C PRO A 331 3.96 0.45 25.90
N GLU A 332 3.90 1.78 25.92
CA GLU A 332 4.07 2.62 24.74
C GLU A 332 5.48 2.52 24.16
N ALA A 333 6.51 2.59 25.00
CA ALA A 333 7.90 2.53 24.52
C ALA A 333 8.47 1.09 24.42
N SER A 334 7.68 0.06 24.74
CA SER A 334 8.15 -1.33 24.76
C SER A 334 8.70 -1.80 23.41
N ALA A 335 7.98 -1.52 22.32
CA ALA A 335 8.44 -1.88 20.97
C ALA A 335 9.75 -1.15 20.61
N THR A 336 9.87 0.14 20.94
CA THR A 336 11.09 0.92 20.66
C THR A 336 12.31 0.42 21.45
N ARG A 337 12.13 0.11 22.74
CA ARG A 337 13.20 -0.48 23.58
C ARG A 337 13.61 -1.86 23.08
N GLY A 338 12.63 -2.66 22.68
CA GLY A 338 12.84 -3.97 22.09
C GLY A 338 13.63 -3.92 20.80
N ALA A 339 13.32 -2.96 19.92
CA ALA A 339 14.08 -2.72 18.70
C ALA A 339 15.52 -2.34 19.00
N LEU A 340 15.76 -1.47 20.00
CA LEU A 340 17.13 -1.13 20.41
C LEU A 340 17.88 -2.35 20.97
N ALA A 341 17.22 -3.19 21.75
CA ALA A 341 17.80 -4.43 22.27
C ALA A 341 18.15 -5.42 21.13
N ALA A 342 17.28 -5.57 20.14
CA ALA A 342 17.52 -6.38 18.95
C ALA A 342 18.71 -5.87 18.13
N ALA A 343 18.83 -4.54 17.95
CA ALA A 343 19.97 -3.93 17.27
C ALA A 343 21.29 -4.16 18.01
N ALA A 344 21.27 -4.10 19.35
CA ALA A 344 22.44 -4.38 20.17
C ALA A 344 22.90 -5.85 20.07
N ASP A 345 21.94 -6.78 19.97
CA ASP A 345 22.16 -8.23 19.86
C ASP A 345 22.43 -8.71 18.42
N ASP A 346 22.52 -7.79 17.43
CA ASP A 346 22.84 -8.10 16.02
C ASP A 346 21.83 -9.03 15.35
N VAL A 347 20.54 -8.81 15.63
CA VAL A 347 19.46 -9.61 15.06
C VAL A 347 19.46 -9.50 13.54
N GLU A 348 19.40 -10.65 12.86
CA GLU A 348 19.25 -10.71 11.40
C GLU A 348 17.79 -10.41 10.98
N PRO A 349 17.57 -9.87 9.77
CA PRO A 349 16.23 -9.61 9.27
C PRO A 349 15.38 -10.89 9.28
N TYR A 350 14.15 -10.74 9.77
CA TYR A 350 13.13 -11.76 9.61
C TYR A 350 12.67 -11.76 8.14
N GLU A 351 13.09 -12.77 7.37
CA GLU A 351 12.44 -13.07 6.08
C GLU A 351 11.06 -13.65 6.37
N ASP A 352 10.02 -13.13 5.72
CA ASP A 352 8.64 -13.59 5.91
C ASP A 352 8.54 -15.11 5.78
N VAL A 353 7.99 -15.76 6.80
CA VAL A 353 7.57 -17.15 6.68
C VAL A 353 6.36 -17.20 5.76
N THR A 354 6.62 -17.32 4.46
CA THR A 354 5.61 -17.53 3.42
C THR A 354 5.17 -19.00 3.44
N TRP A 355 4.01 -19.26 4.05
CA TRP A 355 3.34 -20.56 3.95
C TRP A 355 2.60 -20.65 2.62
N GLY A 356 3.35 -20.87 1.53
CA GLY A 356 2.80 -21.24 0.23
C GLY A 356 2.44 -22.72 0.15
N ASP A 357 1.38 -23.04 -0.61
CA ASP A 357 0.79 -24.36 -0.81
C ASP A 357 1.79 -25.53 -0.85
N ALA A 358 1.52 -26.54 -0.03
CA ALA A 358 2.29 -27.78 -0.01
C ALA A 358 2.40 -28.40 -1.42
N PRO A 359 3.61 -28.79 -1.87
CA PRO A 359 3.74 -29.56 -3.10
C PRO A 359 3.04 -30.91 -2.95
N LYS A 360 2.04 -31.16 -3.81
CA LYS A 360 1.44 -32.48 -3.99
C LYS A 360 2.41 -33.41 -4.72
N ASP A 361 3.42 -33.88 -4.02
CA ASP A 361 4.18 -35.06 -4.40
C ASP A 361 4.40 -35.92 -3.16
N GLY A 362 3.61 -36.99 -3.07
CA GLY A 362 3.71 -37.96 -1.99
C GLY A 362 5.02 -38.75 -2.07
N PRO A 363 5.57 -39.16 -0.91
CA PRO A 363 6.39 -40.34 -0.84
C PRO A 363 5.61 -41.50 -0.23
N SER A 364 5.63 -42.59 -1.00
CA SER A 364 5.53 -43.99 -0.62
C SER A 364 5.70 -44.29 0.87
N GLY A 365 4.75 -45.08 1.39
CA GLY A 365 4.72 -45.50 2.77
C GLY A 365 5.82 -46.46 3.20
N GLU A 366 5.97 -46.54 4.52
CA GLU A 366 6.51 -47.67 5.26
C GLU A 366 5.80 -47.66 6.63
N THR A 367 5.09 -48.74 6.92
CA THR A 367 4.52 -49.04 8.25
C THR A 367 5.58 -49.75 9.08
N PRO A 368 5.84 -49.38 10.35
CA PRO A 368 6.64 -50.20 11.24
C PRO A 368 5.75 -51.21 11.98
N GLU A 369 6.10 -52.49 11.85
CA GLU A 369 5.55 -53.60 12.61
C GLU A 369 5.92 -53.49 14.10
N SER A 370 4.97 -53.79 14.99
CA SER A 370 5.17 -53.86 16.44
C SER A 370 4.90 -55.30 16.91
N GLU A 371 5.96 -56.02 17.26
CA GLU A 371 5.91 -57.35 17.88
C GLU A 371 5.50 -57.27 19.35
N ARG A 372 4.58 -58.15 19.79
CA ARG A 372 4.35 -58.43 21.21
C ARG A 372 4.11 -59.93 21.42
N ALA A 373 4.81 -60.49 22.41
CA ALA A 373 4.96 -61.91 22.64
C ALA A 373 4.02 -62.53 23.71
N ALA A 374 3.68 -63.81 23.47
CA ALA A 374 3.52 -64.97 24.39
C ALA A 374 2.23 -65.14 25.24
N PRO A 375 1.92 -66.33 25.84
CA PRO A 375 2.33 -67.75 25.60
C PRO A 375 1.18 -68.81 25.68
N THR A 376 1.44 -70.13 25.48
CA THR A 376 1.08 -71.29 26.38
C THR A 376 1.34 -72.67 25.76
N ALA A 377 1.42 -73.74 26.58
CA ALA A 377 2.15 -74.99 26.35
C ALA A 377 1.35 -76.31 26.60
N GLN A 378 1.86 -77.41 26.00
CA GLN A 378 1.84 -78.86 26.37
C GLN A 378 0.57 -79.73 26.31
N ALA A 379 0.68 -80.91 25.65
CA ALA A 379 0.67 -82.26 26.28
C ALA A 379 0.78 -83.45 25.27
N ASP A 380 1.57 -84.47 25.65
CA ASP A 380 1.84 -85.81 25.04
C ASP A 380 0.84 -86.89 25.56
N ASP A 381 0.33 -87.88 24.79
CA ASP A 381 0.82 -89.22 24.35
C ASP A 381 0.27 -90.45 25.16
N ALA A 382 0.09 -91.55 24.40
CA ALA A 382 0.23 -92.97 24.74
C ALA A 382 -1.01 -93.93 24.77
N THR A 383 -0.82 -95.04 24.03
CA THR A 383 -1.67 -96.20 23.68
C THR A 383 -1.29 -97.46 24.49
N LEU A 384 -1.98 -98.61 24.32
CA LEU A 384 -1.39 -99.98 24.14
C LEU A 384 -2.44 -101.13 24.04
N SER A 385 -2.08 -102.18 23.29
CA SER A 385 -2.87 -103.37 22.86
C SER A 385 -2.20 -104.72 23.24
N PHE A 386 -2.96 -105.82 23.17
CA PHE A 386 -2.60 -107.24 23.38
C PHE A 386 -1.90 -107.90 22.16
N ASP A 387 -1.09 -108.97 22.35
CA ASP A 387 -1.27 -110.30 21.69
C ASP A 387 -0.19 -111.39 22.01
N ASP A 388 -0.60 -112.66 21.76
CA ASP A 388 0.15 -113.84 21.23
C ASP A 388 0.88 -114.89 22.14
N PRO A 389 1.14 -116.15 21.66
CA PRO A 389 0.76 -117.40 22.34
C PRO A 389 1.86 -118.51 22.28
N ALA A 390 1.42 -119.75 22.52
CA ALA A 390 1.84 -120.99 21.85
C ALA A 390 3.15 -121.73 22.24
N PRO A 391 3.16 -123.07 22.06
CA PRO A 391 3.94 -124.04 22.85
C PRO A 391 5.02 -124.74 22.03
N ASP A 392 5.84 -125.60 22.67
CA ASP A 392 6.45 -126.75 21.99
C ASP A 392 6.90 -127.86 22.95
N ASN A 393 6.97 -129.03 22.35
CA ASN A 393 6.88 -130.39 22.87
C ASN A 393 8.18 -131.15 22.54
N ASP A 394 8.59 -132.16 23.32
CA ASP A 394 9.48 -133.25 22.87
C ASP A 394 9.53 -134.34 23.98
N ALA A 395 8.86 -135.49 23.82
CA ALA A 395 9.26 -136.69 23.05
C ALA A 395 10.02 -137.71 23.93
N VAL A 396 9.44 -138.83 24.40
CA VAL A 396 8.95 -140.08 23.75
C VAL A 396 9.73 -141.25 24.35
N GLY A 397 9.04 -142.26 24.89
CA GLY A 397 9.69 -143.53 25.22
C GLY A 397 8.98 -144.64 26.02
N ASP A 398 7.65 -144.69 26.22
CA ASP A 398 6.94 -145.99 26.39
C ASP A 398 5.43 -145.87 26.04
N VAL A 399 5.09 -146.19 24.78
CA VAL A 399 3.91 -145.70 24.04
C VAL A 399 2.69 -146.64 24.12
N ALA A 400 2.34 -147.16 25.29
CA ALA A 400 1.13 -147.98 25.41
C ALA A 400 0.32 -147.78 26.70
N ASP A 401 0.97 -147.43 27.82
CA ASP A 401 0.28 -147.05 29.05
C ASP A 401 -0.11 -145.55 29.06
N ASP A 402 0.70 -144.68 28.44
CA ASP A 402 0.39 -143.25 28.28
C ASP A 402 -0.92 -143.01 27.52
N ALA A 403 -1.29 -143.87 26.57
CA ALA A 403 -2.52 -143.68 25.80
C ALA A 403 -3.79 -143.94 26.64
N ILE A 404 -3.70 -144.74 27.71
CA ILE A 404 -4.82 -145.01 28.62
C ILE A 404 -4.92 -143.90 29.65
N ASP A 405 -3.80 -143.45 30.23
CA ASP A 405 -3.79 -142.32 31.15
C ASP A 405 -4.17 -141.02 30.44
N THR A 406 -3.75 -140.80 29.19
CA THR A 406 -4.22 -139.65 28.37
C THR A 406 -5.72 -139.71 28.10
N LEU A 407 -6.33 -140.91 28.02
CA LEU A 407 -7.77 -141.04 27.84
C LEU A 407 -8.54 -140.75 29.13
N PHE A 408 -7.98 -141.10 30.30
CA PHE A 408 -8.55 -140.77 31.60
C PHE A 408 -8.34 -139.30 31.97
N ASP A 409 -7.18 -138.71 31.69
CA ASP A 409 -6.93 -137.28 31.87
C ASP A 409 -7.78 -136.46 30.90
N ARG A 410 -7.95 -136.91 29.64
CA ARG A 410 -8.83 -136.24 28.67
C ARG A 410 -10.32 -136.42 28.98
N LEU A 411 -10.72 -137.47 29.70
CA LEU A 411 -12.10 -137.63 30.20
C LEU A 411 -12.34 -136.78 31.45
N ALA A 412 -11.40 -136.75 32.39
CA ALA A 412 -11.46 -135.91 33.58
C ALA A 412 -11.48 -134.42 33.19
N ASN A 413 -10.62 -134.00 32.26
CA ASN A 413 -10.61 -132.63 31.75
C ASN A 413 -11.86 -132.29 30.94
N ARG A 414 -12.59 -133.29 30.40
CA ARG A 414 -13.87 -133.07 29.70
C ARG A 414 -15.03 -132.93 30.68
N ASP A 415 -15.01 -133.60 31.81
CA ASP A 415 -15.99 -133.37 32.87
C ASP A 415 -15.79 -131.98 33.49
N ASP A 416 -14.55 -131.52 33.68
CA ASP A 416 -14.25 -130.15 34.09
C ASP A 416 -14.65 -129.10 33.04
N GLU A 417 -14.44 -129.39 31.74
CA GLU A 417 -14.88 -128.52 30.63
C GLU A 417 -16.41 -128.48 30.49
N ILE A 418 -17.10 -129.60 30.72
CA ILE A 418 -18.57 -129.66 30.74
C ILE A 418 -19.12 -128.90 31.96
N GLN A 419 -18.45 -128.99 33.11
CA GLN A 419 -18.81 -128.23 34.30
C GLN A 419 -18.61 -126.71 34.06
N GLY A 420 -17.49 -126.32 33.44
CA GLY A 420 -17.24 -124.93 33.04
C GLY A 420 -18.26 -124.41 32.03
N LEU A 421 -18.63 -125.21 31.03
CA LEU A 421 -19.69 -124.86 30.10
C LEU A 421 -21.07 -124.78 30.77
N THR A 422 -21.32 -125.57 31.81
CA THR A 422 -22.57 -125.51 32.58
C THR A 422 -22.62 -124.24 33.42
N ASP A 423 -21.53 -123.90 34.10
CA ASP A 423 -21.40 -122.66 34.87
C ASP A 423 -21.50 -121.41 33.95
N ASP A 424 -20.94 -121.48 32.74
CA ASP A 424 -21.06 -120.43 31.73
C ASP A 424 -22.50 -120.32 31.20
N LEU A 425 -23.23 -121.42 31.06
CA LEU A 425 -24.62 -121.43 30.60
C LEU A 425 -25.56 -120.86 31.66
N ASP A 426 -25.35 -121.20 32.94
CA ASP A 426 -26.07 -120.60 34.08
C ASP A 426 -25.77 -119.09 34.17
N ARG A 427 -24.52 -118.68 33.90
CA ARG A 427 -24.15 -117.27 33.87
C ARG A 427 -24.81 -116.54 32.70
N LEU A 428 -24.85 -117.16 31.52
CA LEU A 428 -25.49 -116.60 30.34
C LEU A 428 -27.01 -116.48 30.55
N GLU A 429 -27.64 -117.46 31.18
CA GLU A 429 -29.06 -117.43 31.55
C GLU A 429 -29.35 -116.27 32.51
N ALA A 430 -28.54 -116.08 33.55
CA ALA A 430 -28.64 -114.92 34.44
C ALA A 430 -28.42 -113.58 33.72
N THR A 431 -27.56 -113.55 32.71
CA THR A 431 -27.31 -112.34 31.91
C THR A 431 -28.49 -112.04 30.98
N VAL A 432 -29.09 -113.06 30.38
CA VAL A 432 -30.30 -112.94 29.56
C VAL A 432 -31.49 -112.52 30.41
N GLU A 433 -31.62 -113.02 31.63
CA GLU A 433 -32.65 -112.59 32.56
C GLU A 433 -32.45 -111.12 32.98
N THR A 434 -31.21 -110.71 33.28
CA THR A 434 -30.89 -109.30 33.58
C THR A 434 -31.15 -108.37 32.38
N VAL A 435 -30.85 -108.81 31.16
CA VAL A 435 -31.13 -108.04 29.94
C VAL A 435 -32.64 -108.02 29.66
N SER A 436 -33.36 -109.12 29.91
CA SER A 436 -34.81 -109.19 29.75
C SER A 436 -35.52 -108.29 30.76
N ASP A 437 -35.09 -108.26 32.02
CA ASP A 437 -35.61 -107.35 33.05
C ASP A 437 -35.31 -105.89 32.70
N ARG A 438 -34.11 -105.61 32.16
CA ARG A 438 -33.73 -104.26 31.72
C ARG A 438 -34.41 -103.82 30.41
N THR A 439 -34.98 -104.76 29.65
CA THR A 439 -35.79 -104.48 28.45
C THR A 439 -37.29 -104.46 28.77
N ALA A 440 -37.69 -105.04 29.90
CA ALA A 440 -39.08 -105.09 30.38
C ALA A 440 -39.43 -103.94 31.36
N ASP A 441 -38.45 -103.15 31.81
CA ASP A 441 -38.69 -101.85 32.45
C ASP A 441 -39.27 -100.85 31.43
N THR A 442 -40.58 -100.95 31.18
CA THR A 442 -41.36 -100.07 30.27
C THR A 442 -41.27 -98.59 30.62
N THR A 443 -40.78 -98.26 31.81
CA THR A 443 -40.69 -96.89 32.35
C THR A 443 -39.70 -96.02 31.57
N ASP A 444 -38.64 -96.60 31.00
CA ASP A 444 -37.66 -95.84 30.21
C ASP A 444 -38.16 -95.55 28.77
N LEU A 445 -39.01 -96.42 28.21
CA LEU A 445 -39.58 -96.20 26.87
C LEU A 445 -40.71 -95.16 26.91
N ASP A 446 -41.57 -95.23 27.91
CA ASP A 446 -42.65 -94.25 28.13
C ASP A 446 -42.07 -92.83 28.38
N ALA A 447 -40.90 -92.74 29.04
CA ALA A 447 -40.20 -91.49 29.25
C ALA A 447 -39.64 -90.89 27.94
N VAL A 448 -39.08 -91.73 27.06
CA VAL A 448 -38.57 -91.32 25.75
C VAL A 448 -39.72 -90.90 24.83
N GLU A 449 -40.86 -91.58 24.86
CA GLU A 449 -42.06 -91.21 24.11
C GLU A 449 -42.61 -89.85 24.57
N THR A 450 -42.66 -89.63 25.89
CA THR A 450 -43.08 -88.33 26.46
C THR A 450 -42.13 -87.19 26.04
N GLU A 451 -40.82 -87.43 26.01
CA GLU A 451 -39.85 -86.44 25.55
C GLU A 451 -39.95 -86.19 24.04
N LEU A 452 -40.22 -87.21 23.22
CA LEU A 452 -40.48 -87.04 21.79
C LEU A 452 -41.73 -86.20 21.53
N GLU A 453 -42.78 -86.39 22.31
CA GLU A 453 -44.01 -85.60 22.22
C GLU A 453 -43.73 -84.13 22.58
N ARG A 454 -42.96 -83.87 23.66
CA ARG A 454 -42.51 -82.52 24.00
C ARG A 454 -41.66 -81.88 22.93
N VAL A 455 -40.78 -82.64 22.29
CA VAL A 455 -39.94 -82.13 21.20
C VAL A 455 -40.78 -81.79 19.98
N ARG A 456 -41.81 -82.59 19.65
CA ARG A 456 -42.76 -82.27 18.58
C ARG A 456 -43.55 -81.00 18.87
N GLU A 457 -44.12 -80.90 20.07
CA GLU A 457 -44.85 -79.71 20.51
C GLU A 457 -43.95 -78.47 20.45
N ARG A 458 -42.68 -78.59 20.86
CA ARG A 458 -41.70 -77.50 20.73
C ARG A 458 -41.34 -77.15 19.30
N VAL A 459 -41.37 -78.11 18.37
CA VAL A 459 -41.11 -77.84 16.94
C VAL A 459 -42.31 -77.15 16.33
N ASP A 460 -43.53 -77.60 16.63
CA ASP A 460 -44.76 -76.98 16.18
C ASP A 460 -44.90 -75.54 16.73
N ASP A 461 -44.57 -75.32 18.01
CA ASP A 461 -44.50 -73.98 18.62
C ASP A 461 -43.45 -73.09 17.94
N LEU A 462 -42.30 -73.65 17.54
CA LEU A 462 -41.24 -72.91 16.87
C LEU A 462 -41.61 -72.55 15.43
N GLU A 463 -42.32 -73.45 14.74
CA GLU A 463 -42.80 -73.25 13.37
C GLU A 463 -43.95 -72.22 13.35
N ALA A 464 -44.84 -72.26 14.34
CA ALA A 464 -45.83 -71.22 14.57
C ALA A 464 -45.18 -69.87 14.89
N ALA A 465 -44.23 -69.82 15.84
CA ALA A 465 -43.51 -68.60 16.15
C ALA A 465 -42.71 -68.05 14.97
N SER A 466 -42.17 -68.90 14.10
CA SER A 466 -41.48 -68.50 12.87
C SER A 466 -42.44 -67.93 11.83
N ASN A 467 -43.65 -68.46 11.71
CA ASN A 467 -44.67 -67.91 10.82
C ASN A 467 -45.27 -66.60 11.36
N ASP A 468 -45.38 -66.46 12.67
CA ASP A 468 -45.79 -65.20 13.33
C ASP A 468 -44.68 -64.12 13.22
N HIS A 469 -43.40 -64.47 13.35
CA HIS A 469 -42.30 -63.51 13.13
C HIS A 469 -42.03 -63.23 11.65
N ALA A 470 -42.55 -64.07 10.75
CA ALA A 470 -42.67 -63.82 9.32
C ALA A 470 -44.07 -63.29 8.98
N GLU A 471 -44.66 -62.46 9.84
CA GLU A 471 -45.83 -61.66 9.51
C GLU A 471 -45.57 -60.98 8.16
N ALA A 472 -46.28 -61.42 7.12
CA ALA A 472 -46.14 -60.92 5.76
C ALA A 472 -46.27 -59.38 5.70
N ASP A 473 -46.97 -58.80 6.67
CA ASP A 473 -47.14 -57.36 6.86
C ASP A 473 -45.85 -56.63 7.26
N THR A 474 -44.97 -57.25 8.07
CA THR A 474 -43.68 -56.65 8.45
C THR A 474 -42.69 -56.66 7.28
N VAL A 475 -42.69 -57.73 6.49
CA VAL A 475 -41.88 -57.83 5.27
C VAL A 475 -42.43 -56.88 4.20
N ALA A 476 -43.75 -56.78 4.04
CA ALA A 476 -44.38 -55.86 3.11
C ALA A 476 -44.14 -54.38 3.48
N THR A 477 -44.14 -54.05 4.77
CA THR A 477 -43.78 -52.69 5.23
C THR A 477 -42.31 -52.40 5.03
N LEU A 478 -41.41 -53.35 5.30
CA LEU A 478 -39.99 -53.20 4.96
C LEU A 478 -39.78 -52.99 3.46
N ASP A 479 -40.43 -53.77 2.59
CA ASP A 479 -40.37 -53.58 1.14
C ASP A 479 -40.93 -52.21 0.71
N SER A 480 -42.03 -51.76 1.31
CA SER A 480 -42.57 -50.42 1.00
C SER A 480 -41.61 -49.32 1.43
N THR A 481 -41.02 -49.42 2.62
CA THR A 481 -40.04 -48.44 3.10
C THR A 481 -38.77 -48.44 2.24
N LEU A 482 -38.34 -49.61 1.76
CA LEU A 482 -37.17 -49.74 0.90
C LEU A 482 -37.45 -49.17 -0.49
N ALA A 483 -38.67 -49.34 -1.02
CA ALA A 483 -39.11 -48.70 -2.25
C ALA A 483 -39.15 -47.16 -2.11
N THR A 484 -39.73 -46.64 -1.03
CA THR A 484 -39.75 -45.18 -0.77
C THR A 484 -38.35 -44.61 -0.60
N LEU A 485 -37.47 -45.33 0.11
CA LEU A 485 -36.09 -44.91 0.29
C LEU A 485 -35.33 -44.92 -1.04
N SER A 486 -35.56 -45.91 -1.90
CA SER A 486 -34.95 -45.97 -3.23
C SER A 486 -35.40 -44.82 -4.12
N GLU A 487 -36.67 -44.41 -4.03
CA GLU A 487 -37.19 -43.25 -4.77
C GLU A 487 -36.57 -41.95 -4.25
N HIS A 488 -36.50 -41.78 -2.92
CA HIS A 488 -35.81 -40.62 -2.33
C HIS A 488 -34.33 -40.54 -2.69
N VAL A 489 -33.64 -41.69 -2.79
CA VAL A 489 -32.23 -41.71 -3.23
C VAL A 489 -32.11 -41.28 -4.68
N ALA A 490 -33.00 -41.74 -5.57
CA ALA A 490 -33.00 -41.32 -6.97
C ALA A 490 -33.30 -39.83 -7.13
N ASP A 491 -34.32 -39.31 -6.43
CA ASP A 491 -34.63 -37.88 -6.43
C ASP A 491 -33.44 -37.05 -5.92
N ARG A 492 -32.73 -37.55 -4.90
CA ARG A 492 -31.56 -36.88 -4.35
C ARG A 492 -30.36 -36.92 -5.29
N GLU A 493 -30.18 -37.98 -6.06
CA GLU A 493 -29.16 -38.06 -7.13
C GLU A 493 -29.45 -37.01 -8.22
N ASP A 494 -30.69 -36.90 -8.69
CA ASP A 494 -31.10 -35.91 -9.69
C ASP A 494 -30.91 -34.46 -9.19
N GLU A 495 -31.23 -34.20 -7.91
CA GLU A 495 -30.97 -32.90 -7.27
C GLU A 495 -29.47 -32.58 -7.20
N ILE A 496 -28.62 -33.56 -6.88
CA ILE A 496 -27.17 -33.40 -6.81
C ILE A 496 -26.59 -33.12 -8.20
N ASP A 497 -27.04 -33.84 -9.24
CA ASP A 497 -26.58 -33.62 -10.62
C ASP A 497 -26.94 -32.21 -11.10
N THR A 498 -28.16 -31.76 -10.83
CA THR A 498 -28.59 -30.37 -11.16
C THR A 498 -27.74 -29.33 -10.42
N ALA A 499 -27.42 -29.57 -9.15
CA ALA A 499 -26.57 -28.69 -8.36
C ALA A 499 -25.13 -28.65 -8.90
N LEU A 500 -24.60 -29.79 -9.38
CA LEU A 500 -23.27 -29.88 -9.97
C LEU A 500 -23.19 -29.13 -11.30
N GLU A 501 -24.17 -29.27 -12.19
CA GLU A 501 -24.23 -28.49 -13.44
C GLU A 501 -24.29 -26.98 -13.16
N THR A 502 -25.07 -26.58 -12.14
CA THR A 502 -25.13 -25.18 -11.70
C THR A 502 -23.80 -24.71 -11.10
N ALA A 503 -23.10 -25.56 -10.36
CA ALA A 503 -21.79 -25.23 -9.81
C ALA A 503 -20.74 -25.09 -10.92
N GLU A 504 -20.75 -25.97 -11.91
CA GLU A 504 -19.82 -25.95 -13.06
C GLU A 504 -19.98 -24.65 -13.87
N THR A 505 -21.22 -24.27 -14.21
CA THR A 505 -21.48 -23.00 -14.90
C THR A 505 -21.06 -21.77 -14.09
N ARG A 506 -21.21 -21.81 -12.77
CA ARG A 506 -20.72 -20.74 -11.88
C ARG A 506 -19.19 -20.69 -11.85
N VAL A 507 -18.52 -21.83 -11.81
CA VAL A 507 -17.05 -21.92 -11.85
C VAL A 507 -16.52 -21.38 -13.18
N ASP A 508 -17.14 -21.73 -14.31
CA ASP A 508 -16.78 -21.20 -15.62
C ASP A 508 -16.97 -19.68 -15.70
N GLY A 509 -18.09 -19.17 -15.15
CA GLY A 509 -18.33 -17.74 -15.06
C GLY A 509 -17.31 -17.00 -14.20
N VAL A 510 -16.88 -17.60 -13.08
CA VAL A 510 -15.81 -17.05 -12.22
C VAL A 510 -14.46 -17.09 -12.94
N ALA A 511 -14.14 -18.18 -13.64
CA ALA A 511 -12.91 -18.31 -14.41
C ALA A 511 -12.82 -17.22 -15.49
N GLY A 512 -13.89 -16.99 -16.25
CA GLY A 512 -13.92 -15.92 -17.26
C GLY A 512 -13.74 -14.52 -16.65
N ARG A 513 -14.32 -14.25 -15.48
CA ARG A 513 -14.12 -12.98 -14.77
C ARG A 513 -12.67 -12.81 -14.29
N LEU A 514 -12.02 -13.88 -13.83
CA LEU A 514 -10.62 -13.85 -13.41
C LEU A 514 -9.68 -13.58 -14.61
N GLU A 515 -9.95 -14.16 -15.78
CA GLU A 515 -9.19 -13.88 -17.01
C GLU A 515 -9.34 -12.41 -17.45
N GLU A 516 -10.55 -11.86 -17.36
CA GLU A 516 -10.79 -10.44 -17.65
C GLU A 516 -10.07 -9.53 -16.64
N GLN A 517 -10.10 -9.88 -15.34
CA GLN A 517 -9.38 -9.15 -14.30
C GLN A 517 -7.86 -9.22 -14.49
N ALA A 518 -7.31 -10.38 -14.86
CA ALA A 518 -5.89 -10.53 -15.18
C ALA A 518 -5.47 -9.60 -16.33
N THR A 519 -6.28 -9.55 -17.40
CA THR A 519 -6.02 -8.66 -18.53
C THR A 519 -6.09 -7.18 -18.14
N ARG A 520 -7.01 -6.81 -17.25
CA ARG A 520 -7.08 -5.45 -16.68
C ARG A 520 -5.87 -5.13 -15.82
N LEU A 521 -5.41 -6.07 -14.98
CA LEU A 521 -4.23 -5.91 -14.15
C LEU A 521 -2.97 -5.73 -14.99
N ASP A 522 -2.79 -6.50 -16.07
CA ASP A 522 -1.68 -6.33 -17.01
C ASP A 522 -1.69 -4.94 -17.64
N ALA A 523 -2.86 -4.45 -18.06
CA ALA A 523 -3.00 -3.10 -18.61
C ALA A 523 -2.71 -2.00 -17.59
N VAL A 524 -3.13 -2.18 -16.32
CA VAL A 524 -2.79 -1.26 -15.23
C VAL A 524 -1.30 -1.29 -14.93
N SER A 525 -0.68 -2.46 -14.89
CA SER A 525 0.77 -2.62 -14.70
C SER A 525 1.56 -1.87 -15.76
N GLY A 526 1.19 -2.02 -17.04
CA GLY A 526 1.84 -1.29 -18.13
C GLY A 526 1.69 0.23 -18.01
N ARG A 527 0.54 0.73 -17.55
CA ARG A 527 0.34 2.16 -17.30
C ARG A 527 1.16 2.66 -16.11
N VAL A 528 1.36 1.84 -15.08
CA VAL A 528 2.20 2.17 -13.92
C VAL A 528 3.67 2.26 -14.34
N GLU A 529 4.15 1.34 -15.18
CA GLU A 529 5.52 1.40 -15.73
C GLU A 529 5.75 2.65 -16.58
N GLU A 530 4.78 3.02 -17.42
CA GLU A 530 4.85 4.24 -18.23
C GLU A 530 4.86 5.50 -17.36
N LEU A 531 4.00 5.56 -16.34
CA LEU A 531 3.97 6.67 -15.37
C LEU A 531 5.26 6.76 -14.56
N SER A 532 5.83 5.63 -14.13
CA SER A 532 7.12 5.59 -13.43
C SER A 532 8.22 6.17 -14.32
N THR A 533 8.31 5.71 -15.58
CA THR A 533 9.32 6.20 -16.52
C THR A 533 9.17 7.70 -16.78
N ARG A 534 7.92 8.20 -16.86
CA ARG A 534 7.64 9.63 -17.02
C ARG A 534 8.00 10.43 -15.77
N ALA A 535 7.74 9.89 -14.58
CA ALA A 535 8.11 10.51 -13.31
C ALA A 535 9.63 10.62 -13.17
N ASP A 536 10.37 9.54 -13.48
CA ASP A 536 11.83 9.54 -13.47
C ASP A 536 12.39 10.63 -14.40
N SER A 537 11.88 10.74 -15.63
CA SER A 537 12.30 11.79 -16.57
C SER A 537 12.02 13.20 -16.05
N ARG A 538 10.88 13.43 -15.38
CA ARG A 538 10.56 14.76 -14.81
C ARG A 538 11.41 15.09 -13.60
N ILE A 539 11.82 14.08 -12.83
CA ILE A 539 12.75 14.25 -11.70
C ILE A 539 14.13 14.63 -12.26
N ASP A 540 14.62 13.92 -13.28
CA ASP A 540 15.89 14.25 -13.94
C ASP A 540 15.89 15.69 -14.50
N ASP A 541 14.79 16.11 -15.14
CA ASP A 541 14.63 17.48 -15.66
C ASP A 541 14.57 18.52 -14.52
N ALA A 542 13.90 18.20 -13.41
CA ALA A 542 13.80 19.08 -12.25
C ALA A 542 15.15 19.25 -11.53
N ASP A 543 15.93 18.17 -11.41
CA ASP A 543 17.27 18.20 -10.85
C ASP A 543 18.21 19.04 -11.73
N ALA A 544 18.12 18.90 -13.06
CA ALA A 544 18.88 19.73 -13.99
C ALA A 544 18.51 21.21 -13.88
N ALA A 545 17.22 21.54 -13.76
CA ALA A 545 16.76 22.92 -13.57
C ALA A 545 17.23 23.51 -12.22
N ARG A 546 17.21 22.70 -11.15
CA ARG A 546 17.71 23.08 -9.83
C ARG A 546 19.22 23.39 -9.88
N ASP A 547 20.01 22.57 -10.56
CA ASP A 547 21.46 22.79 -10.70
C ASP A 547 21.78 24.05 -11.52
N ALA A 548 20.98 24.33 -12.56
CA ALA A 548 21.07 25.58 -13.32
C ALA A 548 20.77 26.79 -12.41
N LEU A 549 19.67 26.74 -11.65
CA LEU A 549 19.29 27.82 -10.73
C LEU A 549 20.34 28.05 -9.63
N ALA A 550 20.99 26.99 -9.14
CA ALA A 550 22.09 27.11 -8.20
C ALA A 550 23.29 27.85 -8.82
N THR A 551 23.59 27.57 -10.08
CA THR A 551 24.65 28.26 -10.84
C THR A 551 24.31 29.75 -11.03
N ASP A 552 23.07 30.06 -11.36
CA ASP A 552 22.59 31.44 -11.49
C ASP A 552 22.66 32.19 -10.15
N LEU A 553 22.33 31.53 -9.04
CA LEU A 553 22.41 32.12 -7.71
C LEU A 553 23.85 32.47 -7.34
N ASP A 554 24.80 31.57 -7.60
CA ASP A 554 26.24 31.82 -7.39
C ASP A 554 26.72 33.02 -8.22
N ALA A 555 26.28 33.14 -9.48
CA ALA A 555 26.62 34.26 -10.34
C ALA A 555 26.02 35.59 -9.83
N VAL A 556 24.78 35.58 -9.34
CA VAL A 556 24.14 36.75 -8.71
C VAL A 556 24.86 37.17 -7.43
N GLU A 557 25.30 36.20 -6.62
CA GLU A 557 26.11 36.49 -5.42
C GLU A 557 27.45 37.16 -5.78
N GLU A 558 28.12 36.70 -6.84
CA GLU A 558 29.34 37.33 -7.36
C GLU A 558 29.10 38.76 -7.84
N GLN A 559 28.04 38.99 -8.63
CA GLN A 559 27.66 40.34 -9.09
C GLN A 559 27.32 41.28 -7.92
N LEU A 560 26.66 40.77 -6.88
CA LEU A 560 26.33 41.55 -5.68
C LEU A 560 27.60 41.93 -4.91
N ALA A 561 28.57 41.01 -4.80
CA ALA A 561 29.86 41.27 -4.17
C ALA A 561 30.66 42.34 -4.95
N GLU A 562 30.69 42.25 -6.27
CA GLU A 562 31.34 43.24 -7.13
C GLU A 562 30.68 44.62 -7.01
N THR A 563 29.34 44.67 -7.08
CA THR A 563 28.58 45.92 -6.91
C THR A 563 28.84 46.55 -5.55
N THR A 564 28.94 45.74 -4.49
CA THR A 564 29.25 46.22 -3.14
C THR A 564 30.65 46.84 -3.10
N ALA A 565 31.66 46.20 -3.68
CA ALA A 565 33.02 46.73 -3.75
C ALA A 565 33.11 48.03 -4.58
N ALA A 566 32.35 48.12 -5.68
CA ALA A 566 32.25 49.34 -6.47
C ALA A 566 31.64 50.50 -5.67
N LEU A 567 30.56 50.24 -4.90
CA LEU A 567 29.94 51.24 -4.03
C LEU A 567 30.86 51.70 -2.89
N GLU A 568 31.68 50.81 -2.34
CA GLU A 568 32.71 51.18 -1.35
C GLU A 568 33.77 52.10 -1.99
N THR A 569 34.20 51.80 -3.20
CA THR A 569 35.13 52.66 -3.96
C THR A 569 34.53 54.03 -4.24
N ASP A 570 33.29 54.08 -4.75
CA ASP A 570 32.57 55.34 -5.01
C ASP A 570 32.43 56.17 -3.74
N ARG A 571 32.12 55.53 -2.60
CA ARG A 571 32.06 56.20 -1.29
C ARG A 571 33.40 56.85 -0.93
N ASP A 572 34.52 56.16 -1.12
CA ASP A 572 35.87 56.69 -0.84
C ASP A 572 36.21 57.87 -1.77
N THR A 573 35.80 57.80 -3.05
CA THR A 573 35.97 58.93 -3.97
C THR A 573 35.14 60.14 -3.57
N LEU A 574 33.91 59.94 -3.08
CA LEU A 574 33.05 61.01 -2.57
C LEU A 574 33.64 61.67 -1.33
N GLU A 575 34.20 60.90 -0.39
CA GLU A 575 34.89 61.45 0.78
C GLU A 575 36.11 62.28 0.37
N THR A 576 36.86 61.82 -0.62
CA THR A 576 37.97 62.58 -1.20
C THR A 576 37.49 63.87 -1.85
N LEU A 577 36.41 63.81 -2.64
CA LEU A 577 35.84 64.96 -3.31
C LEU A 577 35.32 65.99 -2.30
N GLU A 578 34.63 65.55 -1.25
CA GLU A 578 34.19 66.40 -0.15
C GLU A 578 35.38 67.12 0.50
N ALA A 579 36.47 66.40 0.77
CA ALA A 579 37.70 67.01 1.29
C ALA A 579 38.33 68.03 0.32
N THR A 580 38.27 67.80 -0.99
CA THR A 580 38.73 68.79 -1.97
C THR A 580 37.85 70.03 -2.01
N VAL A 581 36.52 69.87 -1.88
CA VAL A 581 35.57 70.98 -1.81
C VAL A 581 35.85 71.80 -0.55
N ASP A 582 35.98 71.18 0.61
CA ASP A 582 36.33 71.85 1.87
C ASP A 582 37.64 72.64 1.75
N ARG A 583 38.64 72.06 1.09
CA ARG A 583 39.92 72.72 0.84
C ARG A 583 39.76 73.94 -0.07
N LEU A 584 38.95 73.85 -1.12
CA LEU A 584 38.67 74.97 -2.02
C LEU A 584 37.86 76.07 -1.33
N GLU A 585 36.87 75.70 -0.51
CA GLU A 585 36.09 76.67 0.27
C GLU A 585 36.98 77.41 1.29
N THR A 586 37.99 76.73 1.85
CA THR A 586 38.93 77.29 2.82
C THR A 586 40.19 77.90 2.21
N ASP A 587 40.32 77.92 0.87
CA ASP A 587 41.49 78.47 0.17
C ASP A 587 41.55 80.02 0.24
N THR A 588 41.92 80.47 1.43
CA THR A 588 42.20 81.85 1.79
C THR A 588 43.42 82.41 1.06
N ALA A 589 44.33 81.55 0.59
CA ALA A 589 45.53 82.00 -0.12
C ALA A 589 45.18 82.51 -1.52
N THR A 590 44.35 81.79 -2.27
CA THR A 590 43.84 82.26 -3.58
C THR A 590 42.99 83.52 -3.43
N ARG A 591 42.16 83.59 -2.38
CA ARG A 591 41.38 84.79 -2.08
C ARG A 591 42.27 86.00 -1.76
N THR A 592 43.31 85.80 -0.95
CA THR A 592 44.29 86.84 -0.61
C THR A 592 45.07 87.28 -1.85
N ALA A 593 45.48 86.34 -2.71
CA ALA A 593 46.17 86.65 -3.96
C ALA A 593 45.30 87.47 -4.92
N LEU A 594 43.99 87.22 -4.98
CA LEU A 594 43.06 88.05 -5.76
C LEU A 594 42.89 89.44 -5.15
N ASP A 595 42.80 89.56 -3.82
CA ASP A 595 42.75 90.86 -3.14
C ASP A 595 44.05 91.66 -3.39
N ASP A 596 45.21 91.02 -3.31
CA ASP A 596 46.52 91.62 -3.61
C ASP A 596 46.63 92.02 -5.09
N LEU A 597 46.13 91.19 -6.02
CA LEU A 597 46.07 91.52 -7.44
C LEU A 597 45.15 92.72 -7.69
N GLY A 598 44.01 92.79 -7.00
CA GLY A 598 43.12 93.95 -7.01
C GLY A 598 43.83 95.23 -6.57
N ALA A 599 44.58 95.16 -5.46
CA ALA A 599 45.38 96.29 -4.97
C ALA A 599 46.45 96.73 -5.98
N ARG A 600 47.14 95.78 -6.63
CA ARG A 600 48.11 96.08 -7.70
C ARG A 600 47.48 96.72 -8.93
N VAL A 601 46.27 96.28 -9.30
CA VAL A 601 45.52 96.89 -10.40
C VAL A 601 45.13 98.32 -10.07
N ASP A 602 44.67 98.59 -8.84
CA ASP A 602 44.32 99.94 -8.39
C ASP A 602 45.56 100.87 -8.33
N GLU A 603 46.71 100.36 -7.90
CA GLU A 603 47.99 101.07 -7.95
C GLU A 603 48.39 101.39 -9.39
N CYS A 604 48.37 100.40 -10.29
CA CYS A 604 48.67 100.61 -11.72
C CYS A 604 47.72 101.64 -12.36
N ARG A 605 46.45 101.69 -11.92
CA ARG A 605 45.48 102.68 -12.38
C ARG A 605 45.86 104.09 -11.92
N THR A 606 46.31 104.21 -10.68
CA THR A 606 46.79 105.47 -10.10
C THR A 606 48.05 105.96 -10.84
N ASP A 607 49.00 105.05 -11.09
CA ASP A 607 50.20 105.36 -11.89
C ASP A 607 49.85 105.79 -13.31
N LEU A 608 48.87 105.13 -13.95
CA LEU A 608 48.40 105.50 -15.29
C LEU A 608 47.79 106.91 -15.29
N ASP A 609 46.97 107.24 -14.29
CA ASP A 609 46.40 108.59 -14.14
C ASP A 609 47.49 109.66 -13.94
N ASP A 610 48.54 109.35 -13.17
CA ASP A 610 49.67 110.27 -12.97
C ASP A 610 50.55 110.39 -14.22
N HIS A 611 50.74 109.30 -14.96
CA HIS A 611 51.39 109.33 -16.27
C HIS A 611 50.60 110.17 -17.28
N LEU A 612 49.27 110.07 -17.30
CA LEU A 612 48.41 110.89 -18.15
C LEU A 612 48.57 112.39 -17.81
N LYS A 613 48.56 112.76 -16.52
CA LYS A 613 48.85 114.15 -16.11
C LYS A 613 50.22 114.62 -16.59
N ARG A 614 51.23 113.76 -16.48
CA ARG A 614 52.60 114.08 -16.94
C ARG A 614 52.68 114.22 -18.46
N VAL A 615 51.88 113.47 -19.22
CA VAL A 615 51.75 113.65 -20.67
C VAL A 615 51.08 114.99 -20.98
N ASP A 616 50.01 115.35 -20.27
CA ASP A 616 49.37 116.67 -20.41
C ASP A 616 50.35 117.81 -20.08
N ASP A 617 51.11 117.70 -18.99
CA ASP A 617 52.17 118.66 -18.63
C ASP A 617 53.24 118.74 -19.74
N LEU A 618 53.65 117.59 -20.29
CA LEU A 618 54.64 117.54 -21.36
C LEU A 618 54.12 118.22 -22.63
N ASP A 619 52.84 118.03 -22.97
CA ASP A 619 52.20 118.69 -24.11
C ASP A 619 52.22 120.22 -23.95
N GLU A 620 51.93 120.74 -22.74
CA GLU A 620 52.03 122.18 -22.42
C GLU A 620 53.48 122.70 -22.58
N THR A 621 54.47 121.91 -22.16
CA THR A 621 55.88 122.27 -22.39
C THR A 621 56.28 122.21 -23.86
N LEU A 622 55.72 121.28 -24.64
CA LEU A 622 55.95 121.15 -26.08
C LEU A 622 55.36 122.33 -26.84
N GLU A 623 54.16 122.77 -26.46
CA GLU A 623 53.54 123.99 -27.00
C GLU A 623 54.42 125.21 -26.71
N THR A 624 54.90 125.33 -25.47
CA THR A 624 55.84 126.41 -25.08
C THR A 624 57.14 126.36 -25.88
N THR A 625 57.70 125.16 -26.09
CA THR A 625 58.94 124.97 -26.85
C THR A 625 58.74 125.28 -28.33
N THR A 626 57.58 124.91 -28.90
CA THR A 626 57.20 125.24 -30.27
C THR A 626 57.11 126.76 -30.46
N MET A 627 56.46 127.47 -29.52
CA MET A 627 56.45 128.95 -29.54
C MET A 627 57.85 129.56 -29.46
N ALA A 628 58.76 128.95 -28.68
CA ALA A 628 60.15 129.38 -28.63
C ALA A 628 60.89 129.11 -29.95
N LEU A 629 60.59 128.01 -30.63
CA LEU A 629 61.18 127.63 -31.90
C LEU A 629 60.73 128.56 -33.04
N ASP A 630 59.44 128.91 -33.10
CA ASP A 630 58.91 129.93 -34.03
C ASP A 630 59.62 131.29 -33.83
N ALA A 631 59.92 131.63 -32.57
CA ALA A 631 60.68 132.84 -32.25
C ALA A 631 62.15 132.75 -32.71
N VAL A 632 62.78 131.56 -32.64
CA VAL A 632 64.12 131.30 -33.18
C VAL A 632 64.12 131.33 -34.71
N GLU A 633 63.09 130.79 -35.37
CA GLU A 633 62.90 130.88 -36.82
C GLU A 633 62.82 132.34 -37.26
N THR A 634 61.98 133.13 -36.60
CA THR A 634 61.90 134.59 -36.84
C THR A 634 63.27 135.27 -36.70
N ARG A 635 64.04 134.89 -35.68
CA ARG A 635 65.40 135.43 -35.47
C ARG A 635 66.39 134.95 -36.53
N THR A 636 66.20 133.76 -37.09
CA THR A 636 67.01 133.21 -38.17
C THR A 636 66.72 133.93 -39.49
N ASP A 637 65.46 134.26 -39.77
CA ASP A 637 65.07 135.14 -40.89
C ASP A 637 65.70 136.54 -40.75
N ASP A 638 65.70 137.11 -39.54
CA ASP A 638 66.39 138.37 -39.25
C ASP A 638 67.91 138.28 -39.53
N ILE A 639 68.56 137.18 -39.10
CA ILE A 639 70.00 136.94 -39.35
C ILE A 639 70.28 136.71 -40.83
N ALA A 640 69.40 136.01 -41.56
CA ALA A 640 69.52 135.82 -42.99
C ALA A 640 69.45 137.17 -43.73
N ALA A 641 68.54 138.06 -43.33
CA ALA A 641 68.48 139.43 -43.84
C ALA A 641 69.76 140.23 -43.53
N ASP A 642 70.33 140.07 -42.32
CA ASP A 642 71.64 140.66 -41.97
C ASP A 642 72.79 140.07 -42.80
N THR A 643 72.72 138.77 -43.14
CA THR A 643 73.72 138.06 -43.94
C THR A 643 73.70 138.51 -45.40
N ASP A 644 72.52 138.68 -46.01
CA ASP A 644 72.38 139.26 -47.35
C ASP A 644 72.95 140.68 -47.41
N ARG A 645 72.69 141.49 -46.37
CA ARG A 645 73.28 142.82 -46.22
C ARG A 645 74.81 142.77 -46.13
N LEU A 646 75.36 141.82 -45.39
CA LEU A 646 76.82 141.60 -45.27
C LEU A 646 77.44 141.06 -46.56
N ALA A 647 76.74 140.22 -47.32
CA ALA A 647 77.17 139.72 -48.62
C ALA A 647 77.25 140.83 -49.68
N ASP A 648 76.31 141.78 -49.65
CA ASP A 648 76.39 143.01 -50.45
C ASP A 648 77.61 143.86 -50.07
N GLU A 649 77.92 144.00 -48.77
CA GLU A 649 79.14 144.68 -48.30
C GLU A 649 80.43 143.94 -48.71
N PHE A 650 80.43 142.59 -48.69
CA PHE A 650 81.56 141.76 -49.10
C PHE A 650 81.82 141.80 -50.61
N ASN A 651 80.78 141.78 -51.44
CA ASN A 651 80.92 141.96 -52.89
C ASN A 651 81.46 143.36 -53.24
N ALA A 652 81.05 144.39 -52.49
CA ALA A 652 81.65 145.73 -52.61
C ALA A 652 83.13 145.77 -52.15
N LEU A 653 83.56 144.84 -51.30
CA LEU A 653 84.94 144.67 -50.86
C LEU A 653 85.79 143.87 -51.87
N ALA A 654 85.20 142.87 -52.52
CA ALA A 654 85.82 141.96 -53.49
C ALA A 654 86.25 142.64 -54.80
N ASP A 655 85.65 143.77 -55.16
CA ASP A 655 86.03 144.54 -56.35
C ASP A 655 87.37 145.31 -56.22
N ARG A 656 88.07 145.28 -55.07
CA ARG A 656 89.17 146.22 -54.79
C ARG A 656 90.61 145.73 -54.76
N CYS A 657 90.96 144.44 -54.84
CA CYS A 657 92.38 144.07 -55.05
C CYS A 657 92.62 142.57 -55.33
N PRO A 658 93.37 142.23 -56.41
CA PRO A 658 93.75 140.86 -56.74
C PRO A 658 95.22 140.50 -56.42
N GLU A 659 95.51 139.19 -56.46
CA GLU A 659 96.80 138.50 -56.68
C GLU A 659 97.71 138.13 -55.49
N GLY A 660 97.25 137.12 -54.75
CA GLY A 660 98.08 136.22 -53.94
C GLY A 660 97.30 134.99 -53.48
N ASP A 661 97.73 133.78 -53.88
CA ASP A 661 97.59 132.55 -53.09
C ASP A 661 96.17 132.01 -52.78
N LEU A 662 95.26 132.04 -53.76
CA LEU A 662 93.83 131.71 -53.55
C LEU A 662 93.36 130.31 -54.02
N ALA A 663 94.08 129.59 -54.88
CA ALA A 663 93.65 128.24 -55.32
C ALA A 663 93.91 127.16 -54.26
N THR A 664 94.99 127.29 -53.49
CA THR A 664 95.44 126.30 -52.49
C THR A 664 94.80 126.49 -51.12
N ARG A 665 94.44 127.73 -50.73
CA ARG A 665 93.64 127.98 -49.51
C ARG A 665 92.18 127.57 -49.70
N SER A 666 91.58 127.87 -50.86
CA SER A 666 90.21 127.44 -51.18
C SER A 666 90.05 125.91 -51.15
N ALA A 667 91.01 125.17 -51.70
CA ALA A 667 91.01 123.71 -51.62
C ALA A 667 91.22 123.15 -50.19
N VAL A 668 91.93 123.88 -49.31
CA VAL A 668 92.14 123.44 -47.92
C VAL A 668 90.94 123.76 -47.05
N THR A 669 90.32 124.95 -47.14
CA THR A 669 89.04 125.21 -46.45
C THR A 669 87.93 124.31 -46.99
N ALA A 670 87.90 124.01 -48.29
CA ALA A 670 86.94 123.03 -48.83
C ALA A 670 87.18 121.61 -48.29
N LEU A 671 88.45 121.19 -48.09
CA LEU A 671 88.76 119.92 -47.42
C LEU A 671 88.44 119.96 -45.93
N GLU A 672 88.59 121.10 -45.25
CA GLU A 672 88.22 121.29 -43.84
C GLU A 672 86.69 121.23 -43.67
N ASP A 673 85.92 121.85 -44.56
CA ASP A 673 84.46 121.77 -44.59
C ASP A 673 83.98 120.34 -44.96
N GLU A 674 84.65 119.65 -45.90
CA GLU A 674 84.39 118.22 -46.17
C GLU A 674 84.72 117.34 -44.95
N LEU A 675 85.77 117.66 -44.19
CA LEU A 675 86.12 116.94 -42.95
C LEU A 675 85.15 117.21 -41.81
N GLU A 676 84.65 118.44 -41.67
CA GLU A 676 83.61 118.80 -40.69
C GLU A 676 82.29 118.10 -41.06
N SER A 677 81.93 118.03 -42.35
CA SER A 677 80.78 117.26 -42.82
C SER A 677 80.94 115.76 -42.58
N VAL A 678 82.13 115.20 -42.87
CA VAL A 678 82.44 113.80 -42.52
C VAL A 678 82.32 113.58 -41.01
N ARG A 679 82.74 114.53 -40.18
CA ARG A 679 82.63 114.45 -38.72
C ARG A 679 81.17 114.43 -38.26
N THR A 680 80.33 115.32 -38.76
CA THR A 680 78.89 115.32 -38.44
C THR A 680 78.22 114.02 -38.89
N THR A 681 78.55 113.51 -40.08
CA THR A 681 78.01 112.20 -40.52
C THR A 681 78.50 111.03 -39.67
N LEU A 682 79.67 111.14 -39.04
CA LEU A 682 80.20 110.12 -38.12
C LEU A 682 79.50 110.19 -36.76
N GLU A 683 79.22 111.40 -36.25
CA GLU A 683 78.41 111.61 -35.04
C GLU A 683 76.97 111.10 -35.25
N GLU A 684 76.36 111.38 -36.41
CA GLU A 684 75.05 110.80 -36.78
C GLU A 684 75.11 109.27 -36.96
N LEU A 685 76.22 108.71 -37.46
CA LEU A 685 76.39 107.27 -37.58
C LEU A 685 76.55 106.61 -36.20
N GLU A 686 77.24 107.27 -35.27
CA GLU A 686 77.40 106.83 -33.89
C GLU A 686 76.05 106.82 -33.15
N ASP A 687 75.25 107.88 -33.30
CA ASP A 687 73.89 107.92 -32.75
C ASP A 687 72.99 106.83 -33.34
N ARG A 688 73.11 106.55 -34.64
CA ARG A 688 72.40 105.45 -35.29
C ARG A 688 72.87 104.07 -34.81
N VAL A 689 74.17 103.89 -34.53
CA VAL A 689 74.69 102.64 -33.98
C VAL A 689 74.16 102.44 -32.56
N ASN A 690 74.18 103.47 -31.71
CA ASN A 690 73.63 103.41 -30.36
C ASN A 690 72.12 103.09 -30.37
N ALA A 691 71.37 103.67 -31.31
CA ALA A 691 69.95 103.34 -31.50
C ALA A 691 69.73 101.88 -31.92
N VAL A 692 70.57 101.35 -32.83
CA VAL A 692 70.50 99.93 -33.25
C VAL A 692 70.90 98.98 -32.11
N GLU A 693 71.87 99.35 -31.28
CA GLU A 693 72.24 98.59 -30.09
C GLU A 693 71.07 98.54 -29.08
N ALA A 694 70.41 99.67 -28.82
CA ALA A 694 69.23 99.73 -27.96
C ALA A 694 68.03 98.95 -28.54
N ASP A 695 67.81 99.01 -29.86
CA ASP A 695 66.80 98.20 -30.55
C ASP A 695 67.12 96.70 -30.47
N SER A 696 68.40 96.32 -30.53
CA SER A 696 68.85 94.92 -30.39
C SER A 696 68.64 94.40 -28.97
N GLU A 697 68.94 95.18 -27.94
CA GLU A 697 68.69 94.82 -26.53
C GLU A 697 67.18 94.64 -26.25
N THR A 698 66.35 95.52 -26.81
CA THR A 698 64.89 95.41 -26.74
C THR A 698 64.38 94.18 -27.50
N GLY A 699 64.99 93.88 -28.65
CA GLY A 699 64.71 92.69 -29.44
C GLY A 699 65.01 91.40 -28.69
N ASP A 700 66.19 91.30 -28.05
CA ASP A 700 66.60 90.13 -27.25
C ASP A 700 65.68 89.92 -26.05
N ALA A 701 65.33 90.98 -25.31
CA ALA A 701 64.38 90.90 -24.21
C ALA A 701 62.99 90.40 -24.68
N THR A 702 62.52 90.88 -25.84
CA THR A 702 61.25 90.43 -26.43
C THR A 702 61.32 88.96 -26.87
N PHE A 703 62.47 88.50 -27.37
CA PHE A 703 62.68 87.09 -27.74
C PHE A 703 62.72 86.18 -26.52
N GLU A 704 63.36 86.60 -25.42
CA GLU A 704 63.35 85.87 -24.15
C GLU A 704 61.94 85.73 -23.58
N ASP A 705 61.15 86.81 -23.56
CA ASP A 705 59.75 86.76 -23.12
C ASP A 705 58.89 85.81 -23.98
N ARG A 706 59.13 85.80 -25.30
CA ARG A 706 58.45 84.87 -26.22
C ARG A 706 58.88 83.43 -26.00
N LEU A 707 60.14 83.17 -25.66
CA LEU A 707 60.64 81.83 -25.33
C LEU A 707 60.08 81.35 -23.99
N ALA A 708 59.98 82.22 -22.98
CA ALA A 708 59.33 81.91 -21.71
C ALA A 708 57.84 81.55 -21.93
N THR A 709 57.12 82.38 -22.68
CA THR A 709 55.72 82.11 -23.04
C THR A 709 55.56 80.80 -23.83
N LEU A 710 56.52 80.49 -24.70
CA LEU A 710 56.51 79.23 -25.48
C LEU A 710 56.78 78.03 -24.58
N ALA A 711 57.66 78.16 -23.59
CA ALA A 711 57.94 77.13 -22.60
C ALA A 711 56.69 76.84 -21.75
N ASP A 712 56.05 77.87 -21.19
CA ASP A 712 54.81 77.71 -20.42
C ASP A 712 53.70 77.03 -21.26
N ARG A 713 53.62 77.35 -22.56
CA ARG A 713 52.67 76.70 -23.48
C ARG A 713 53.02 75.24 -23.77
N LEU A 714 54.30 74.86 -23.77
CA LEU A 714 54.71 73.46 -23.94
C LEU A 714 54.39 72.68 -22.67
N ASP A 715 54.66 73.22 -21.49
CA ASP A 715 54.32 72.59 -20.21
C ASP A 715 52.80 72.35 -20.12
N ALA A 716 51.98 73.34 -20.49
CA ALA A 716 50.53 73.19 -20.53
C ALA A 716 50.05 72.18 -21.60
N ILE A 717 50.79 71.99 -22.70
CA ILE A 717 50.49 70.94 -23.68
C ILE A 717 50.83 69.57 -23.12
N ASP A 718 51.96 69.43 -22.43
CA ASP A 718 52.38 68.17 -21.81
C ASP A 718 51.39 67.73 -20.73
N GLU A 719 50.91 68.66 -19.90
CA GLU A 719 49.84 68.37 -18.92
C GLU A 719 48.54 67.91 -19.60
N ARG A 720 48.14 68.56 -20.70
CA ARG A 720 46.96 68.13 -21.47
C ARG A 720 47.14 66.77 -22.15
N VAL A 721 48.35 66.45 -22.58
CA VAL A 721 48.67 65.15 -23.17
C VAL A 721 48.63 64.06 -22.11
N ALA A 722 49.11 64.34 -20.89
CA ALA A 722 48.97 63.45 -19.74
C ALA A 722 47.50 63.20 -19.39
N ASP A 723 46.68 64.26 -19.23
CA ASP A 723 45.23 64.14 -19.00
C ASP A 723 44.52 63.35 -20.11
N SER A 724 44.91 63.58 -21.37
CA SER A 724 44.36 62.82 -22.50
C SER A 724 44.79 61.34 -22.46
N GLY A 725 45.98 61.03 -21.92
CA GLY A 725 46.45 59.67 -21.68
C GLY A 725 45.62 58.95 -20.64
N ASP A 726 45.42 59.58 -19.47
CA ASP A 726 44.62 59.04 -18.37
C ASP A 726 43.16 58.79 -18.81
N ARG A 727 42.60 59.72 -19.59
CA ARG A 727 41.26 59.56 -20.17
C ARG A 727 41.18 58.43 -21.19
N LEU A 728 42.23 58.19 -21.98
CA LEU A 728 42.28 57.06 -22.92
C LEU A 728 42.38 55.73 -22.18
N GLU A 729 43.08 55.68 -21.06
CA GLU A 729 43.18 54.49 -20.21
C GLU A 729 41.83 54.16 -19.57
N SER A 730 41.10 55.17 -19.06
CA SER A 730 39.72 54.99 -18.59
C SER A 730 38.76 54.53 -19.70
N VAL A 731 38.89 55.07 -20.92
CA VAL A 731 38.08 54.64 -22.06
C VAL A 731 38.41 53.20 -22.48
N ALA A 732 39.68 52.78 -22.39
CA ALA A 732 40.08 51.40 -22.66
C ALA A 732 39.47 50.44 -21.63
N ALA A 733 39.56 50.77 -20.33
CA ALA A 733 38.94 49.97 -19.27
C ALA A 733 37.41 49.85 -19.46
N ASN A 734 36.74 50.93 -19.84
CA ASN A 734 35.30 50.89 -20.14
C ASN A 734 35.01 50.04 -21.39
N ALA A 735 35.89 50.02 -22.39
CA ALA A 735 35.72 49.18 -23.57
C ALA A 735 35.86 47.70 -23.22
N ASP A 736 36.81 47.34 -22.36
CA ASP A 736 37.00 45.98 -21.85
C ASP A 736 35.78 45.52 -21.03
N SER A 737 35.23 46.39 -20.17
CA SER A 737 34.00 46.12 -19.44
C SER A 737 32.80 45.92 -20.36
N VAL A 738 32.64 46.76 -21.39
CA VAL A 738 31.56 46.58 -22.38
C VAL A 738 31.74 45.29 -23.19
N GLU A 739 32.98 44.86 -23.48
CA GLU A 739 33.24 43.58 -24.13
C GLU A 739 32.83 42.39 -23.24
N ALA A 740 33.10 42.47 -21.94
CA ALA A 740 32.65 41.48 -20.97
C ALA A 740 31.11 41.44 -20.88
N ASP A 741 30.45 42.60 -20.77
CA ASP A 741 28.99 42.69 -20.74
C ASP A 741 28.36 42.10 -22.01
N VAL A 742 28.91 42.41 -23.19
CA VAL A 742 28.41 41.86 -24.47
C VAL A 742 28.59 40.35 -24.53
N THR A 743 29.66 39.82 -23.95
CA THR A 743 29.89 38.38 -23.86
C THR A 743 28.89 37.73 -22.91
N GLY A 744 28.62 38.34 -21.75
CA GLY A 744 27.59 37.89 -20.81
C GLY A 744 26.20 37.87 -21.44
N VAL A 745 25.78 38.97 -22.07
CA VAL A 745 24.51 39.05 -22.81
C VAL A 745 24.41 38.02 -23.94
N THR A 746 25.53 37.63 -24.55
CA THR A 746 25.53 36.55 -25.55
C THR A 746 25.26 35.20 -24.89
N GLY A 747 25.83 34.94 -23.72
CA GLY A 747 25.51 33.76 -22.90
C GLY A 747 24.04 33.73 -22.49
N ASP A 748 23.52 34.83 -21.94
CA ASP A 748 22.10 34.94 -21.57
C ASP A 748 21.17 34.65 -22.76
N VAL A 749 21.55 35.07 -23.97
CA VAL A 749 20.78 34.78 -25.19
C VAL A 749 20.82 33.30 -25.55
N ASP A 750 21.97 32.64 -25.43
CA ASP A 750 22.11 31.20 -25.68
C ASP A 750 21.29 30.37 -24.65
N ASP A 751 21.25 30.82 -23.40
CA ASP A 751 20.45 30.22 -22.34
C ASP A 751 18.95 30.40 -22.61
N ILE A 752 18.52 31.61 -22.95
CA ILE A 752 17.12 31.89 -23.37
C ILE A 752 16.73 31.07 -24.60
N GLU A 753 17.62 30.86 -25.57
CA GLU A 753 17.34 30.01 -26.72
C GLU A 753 17.14 28.54 -26.31
N SER A 754 17.88 28.07 -25.32
CA SER A 754 17.76 26.73 -24.75
C SER A 754 16.46 26.56 -23.97
N GLU A 755 16.12 27.50 -23.09
CA GLU A 755 14.83 27.53 -22.39
C GLU A 755 13.66 27.57 -23.36
N LEU A 756 13.74 28.39 -24.42
CA LEU A 756 12.71 28.47 -25.45
C LEU A 756 12.55 27.13 -26.18
N ALA A 757 13.62 26.39 -26.40
CA ALA A 757 13.55 25.06 -26.99
C ALA A 757 12.78 24.07 -26.11
N THR A 758 13.01 24.12 -24.78
CA THR A 758 12.25 23.34 -23.80
C THR A 758 10.78 23.71 -23.79
N VAL A 759 10.45 25.02 -23.71
CA VAL A 759 9.06 25.50 -23.75
C VAL A 759 8.36 25.07 -25.04
N VAL A 760 9.07 25.07 -26.18
CA VAL A 760 8.50 24.57 -27.45
C VAL A 760 8.21 23.07 -27.38
N ALA A 761 9.06 22.28 -26.72
CA ALA A 761 8.82 20.85 -26.52
C ALA A 761 7.62 20.60 -25.59
N ASP A 762 7.51 21.36 -24.50
CA ASP A 762 6.38 21.28 -23.57
C ASP A 762 5.06 21.64 -24.26
N VAL A 763 5.05 22.68 -25.10
CA VAL A 763 3.87 23.06 -25.89
C VAL A 763 3.48 21.96 -26.88
N ALA A 764 4.46 21.23 -27.45
CA ALA A 764 4.17 20.09 -28.31
C ALA A 764 3.58 18.92 -27.52
N SER A 765 4.13 18.60 -26.34
CA SER A 765 3.54 17.57 -25.46
C SER A 765 2.12 17.95 -25.02
N LEU A 766 1.87 19.24 -24.76
CA LEU A 766 0.54 19.70 -24.39
C LEU A 766 -0.45 19.59 -25.56
N ASP A 767 0.00 19.78 -26.80
CA ASP A 767 -0.83 19.54 -28.00
C ASP A 767 -1.22 18.06 -28.15
N ASP A 768 -0.28 17.14 -27.85
CA ASP A 768 -0.55 15.70 -27.81
C ASP A 768 -1.52 15.32 -26.68
N ASP A 769 -1.36 15.91 -25.49
CA ASP A 769 -2.27 15.70 -24.35
C ASP A 769 -3.67 16.23 -24.66
N VAL A 770 -3.79 17.40 -25.30
CA VAL A 770 -5.07 17.96 -25.74
C VAL A 770 -5.73 17.05 -26.77
N THR A 771 -4.96 16.50 -27.72
CA THR A 771 -5.48 15.53 -28.69
C THR A 771 -6.01 14.28 -28.00
N THR A 772 -5.29 13.77 -27.00
CA THR A 772 -5.72 12.62 -26.19
C THR A 772 -6.99 12.93 -25.38
N LEU A 773 -7.10 14.15 -24.85
CA LEU A 773 -8.29 14.61 -24.11
C LEU A 773 -9.52 14.69 -25.03
N ASP A 774 -9.35 15.15 -26.27
CA ASP A 774 -10.41 15.19 -27.29
C ASP A 774 -10.92 13.78 -27.63
N GLU A 775 -10.01 12.81 -27.77
CA GLU A 775 -10.37 11.40 -27.99
C GLU A 775 -11.15 10.82 -26.81
N ARG A 776 -10.71 11.10 -25.57
CA ARG A 776 -11.41 10.67 -24.35
C ARG A 776 -12.78 11.33 -24.21
N THR A 777 -12.90 12.61 -24.56
CA THR A 777 -14.18 13.32 -24.54
C THR A 777 -15.16 12.69 -25.51
N THR A 778 -14.70 12.38 -26.73
CA THR A 778 -15.51 11.68 -27.73
C THR A 778 -15.98 10.31 -27.23
N ALA A 779 -15.08 9.53 -26.60
CA ALA A 779 -15.45 8.24 -26.02
C ALA A 779 -16.45 8.35 -24.86
N LEU A 780 -16.38 9.44 -24.08
CA LEU A 780 -17.32 9.70 -22.99
C LEU A 780 -18.71 10.05 -23.53
N GLU A 781 -18.77 10.87 -24.58
CA GLU A 781 -20.02 11.19 -25.30
C GLU A 781 -20.66 9.91 -25.86
N ASP A 782 -19.88 9.00 -26.45
CA ASP A 782 -20.37 7.70 -26.91
C ASP A 782 -20.93 6.85 -25.75
N SER A 783 -20.25 6.84 -24.59
CA SER A 783 -20.74 6.12 -23.41
C SER A 783 -22.02 6.72 -22.83
N GLU A 784 -22.19 8.05 -22.89
CA GLU A 784 -23.42 8.73 -22.48
C GLU A 784 -24.59 8.30 -23.38
N THR A 785 -24.37 8.22 -24.70
CA THR A 785 -25.40 7.70 -25.61
C THR A 785 -25.78 6.24 -25.34
N ALA A 786 -24.80 5.39 -24.99
CA ALA A 786 -25.07 4.00 -24.64
C ALA A 786 -25.83 3.84 -23.31
N LEU A 787 -25.62 4.75 -22.37
CA LEU A 787 -26.37 4.81 -21.12
C LEU A 787 -27.82 5.27 -21.35
N ASP A 788 -28.04 6.27 -22.22
CA ASP A 788 -29.39 6.72 -22.61
C ASP A 788 -30.19 5.60 -23.31
N ASP A 789 -29.52 4.82 -24.16
CA ASP A 789 -30.08 3.61 -24.77
C ASP A 789 -30.41 2.53 -23.73
N SER A 790 -29.55 2.34 -22.71
CA SER A 790 -29.78 1.39 -21.63
C SER A 790 -30.91 1.81 -20.69
N GLU A 791 -31.01 3.11 -20.39
CA GLU A 791 -32.14 3.68 -19.64
C GLU A 791 -33.44 3.42 -20.38
N THR A 792 -33.47 3.68 -21.69
CA THR A 792 -34.63 3.39 -22.54
C THR A 792 -35.00 1.89 -22.50
N ALA A 793 -34.03 0.99 -22.54
CA ALA A 793 -34.25 -0.45 -22.46
C ALA A 793 -34.78 -0.90 -21.08
N LEU A 794 -34.28 -0.32 -19.98
CA LEU A 794 -34.79 -0.57 -18.64
C LEU A 794 -36.23 -0.09 -18.49
N ASP A 795 -36.55 1.04 -19.11
CA ASP A 795 -37.88 1.61 -19.16
C ASP A 795 -38.86 0.69 -19.91
N GLU A 796 -38.41 0.03 -20.98
CA GLU A 796 -39.16 -1.00 -21.70
C GLU A 796 -39.31 -2.28 -20.87
N PHE A 797 -38.23 -2.76 -20.26
CA PHE A 797 -38.25 -3.93 -19.39
C PHE A 797 -39.17 -3.73 -18.17
N SER A 798 -39.19 -2.54 -17.58
CA SER A 798 -40.11 -2.22 -16.48
C SER A 798 -41.57 -2.23 -16.92
N ARG A 799 -41.88 -1.80 -18.15
CA ARG A 799 -43.23 -1.92 -18.73
C ARG A 799 -43.59 -3.37 -19.01
N GLU A 800 -42.64 -4.19 -19.47
CA GLU A 800 -42.85 -5.64 -19.59
C GLU A 800 -43.10 -6.29 -18.22
N LEU A 801 -42.37 -5.91 -17.18
CA LEU A 801 -42.60 -6.38 -15.81
C LEU A 801 -43.96 -5.96 -15.26
N GLU A 802 -44.40 -4.72 -15.48
CA GLU A 802 -45.77 -4.31 -15.13
C GLU A 802 -46.81 -5.12 -15.88
N THR A 803 -46.57 -5.39 -17.16
CA THR A 803 -47.47 -6.21 -17.98
C THR A 803 -47.49 -7.66 -17.51
N LEU A 804 -46.33 -8.22 -17.13
CA LEU A 804 -46.18 -9.56 -16.60
C LEU A 804 -46.80 -9.65 -15.19
N SER A 805 -46.60 -8.65 -14.35
CA SER A 805 -47.24 -8.53 -13.03
C SER A 805 -48.76 -8.48 -13.17
N ALA A 806 -49.29 -7.68 -14.09
CA ALA A 806 -50.72 -7.63 -14.39
C ALA A 806 -51.23 -8.95 -15.00
N ALA A 807 -50.41 -9.66 -15.78
CA ALA A 807 -50.73 -10.99 -16.29
C ALA A 807 -50.78 -12.02 -15.14
N VAL A 808 -49.84 -11.96 -14.20
CA VAL A 808 -49.81 -12.80 -12.99
C VAL A 808 -51.01 -12.51 -12.10
N GLU A 809 -51.37 -11.24 -11.88
CA GLU A 809 -52.57 -10.84 -11.12
C GLU A 809 -53.89 -11.18 -11.81
N SER A 810 -53.90 -11.29 -13.14
CA SER A 810 -55.10 -11.67 -13.91
C SER A 810 -55.22 -13.17 -14.17
N THR A 811 -54.24 -13.98 -13.75
CA THR A 811 -54.39 -15.44 -13.64
C THR A 811 -55.39 -15.74 -12.51
N PRO A 812 -56.53 -16.42 -12.79
CA PRO A 812 -57.58 -16.60 -11.80
C PRO A 812 -57.22 -17.73 -10.81
N ASP A 813 -56.40 -17.42 -9.81
CA ASP A 813 -56.08 -18.30 -8.67
C ASP A 813 -57.21 -18.40 -7.61
N ALA A 814 -58.40 -17.86 -7.91
CA ALA A 814 -59.58 -18.06 -7.08
C ALA A 814 -60.42 -19.27 -7.54
N ALA A 815 -60.36 -19.66 -8.81
CA ALA A 815 -61.19 -20.77 -9.32
C ALA A 815 -60.57 -22.14 -9.03
N THR A 816 -59.26 -22.28 -9.11
CA THR A 816 -58.55 -23.53 -8.81
C THR A 816 -58.56 -23.86 -7.32
N VAL A 817 -58.45 -22.85 -6.45
CA VAL A 817 -58.53 -23.05 -4.98
C VAL A 817 -59.95 -23.32 -4.52
N ASP A 818 -60.98 -22.65 -5.08
CA ASP A 818 -62.38 -22.98 -4.79
C ASP A 818 -62.78 -24.35 -5.37
N ASP A 819 -62.26 -24.74 -6.54
CA ASP A 819 -62.50 -26.07 -7.11
C ASP A 819 -61.80 -27.16 -6.29
N LEU A 820 -60.56 -26.93 -5.82
CA LEU A 820 -59.83 -27.86 -4.92
C LEU A 820 -60.46 -27.92 -3.52
N ALA A 821 -60.98 -26.81 -3.00
CA ALA A 821 -61.73 -26.79 -1.74
C ALA A 821 -63.06 -27.53 -1.89
N ALA A 822 -63.77 -27.35 -3.01
CA ALA A 822 -64.98 -28.10 -3.31
C ALA A 822 -64.71 -29.60 -3.55
N GLU A 823 -63.55 -29.95 -4.10
CA GLU A 823 -63.10 -31.34 -4.24
C GLU A 823 -62.69 -31.94 -2.89
N THR A 824 -62.05 -31.15 -2.02
CA THR A 824 -61.75 -31.53 -0.63
C THR A 824 -63.02 -31.74 0.19
N ASP A 825 -64.02 -30.88 0.05
CA ASP A 825 -65.33 -31.04 0.70
C ASP A 825 -66.11 -32.25 0.17
N ARG A 826 -65.99 -32.56 -1.14
CA ARG A 826 -66.57 -33.80 -1.71
C ARG A 826 -65.85 -35.05 -1.22
N VAL A 827 -64.52 -35.03 -1.17
CA VAL A 827 -63.71 -36.13 -0.62
C VAL A 827 -64.00 -36.33 0.87
N ALA A 828 -64.20 -35.26 1.63
CA ALA A 828 -64.63 -35.35 3.03
C ALA A 828 -66.02 -35.97 3.17
N ALA A 829 -66.98 -35.59 2.32
CA ALA A 829 -68.32 -36.20 2.31
C ALA A 829 -68.30 -37.67 1.88
N ASP A 830 -67.43 -38.04 0.93
CA ASP A 830 -67.22 -39.43 0.53
C ASP A 830 -66.54 -40.24 1.65
N ILE A 831 -65.60 -39.66 2.40
CA ILE A 831 -65.00 -40.29 3.58
C ILE A 831 -66.05 -40.53 4.68
N ASP A 832 -66.96 -39.58 4.91
CA ASP A 832 -68.05 -39.76 5.88
C ASP A 832 -69.06 -40.82 5.43
N SER A 833 -69.39 -40.87 4.13
CA SER A 833 -70.22 -41.92 3.53
C SER A 833 -69.55 -43.30 3.61
N VAL A 834 -68.24 -43.38 3.37
CA VAL A 834 -67.45 -44.60 3.56
C VAL A 834 -67.40 -45.00 5.03
N ARG A 835 -67.30 -44.05 5.96
CA ARG A 835 -67.35 -44.32 7.40
C ARG A 835 -68.71 -44.85 7.85
N GLU A 836 -69.80 -44.35 7.27
CA GLU A 836 -71.16 -44.83 7.51
C GLU A 836 -71.35 -46.24 6.92
N THR A 837 -70.83 -46.51 5.72
CA THR A 837 -70.86 -47.87 5.15
C THR A 837 -69.98 -48.84 5.92
N VAL A 838 -68.80 -48.44 6.40
CA VAL A 838 -67.96 -49.26 7.30
C VAL A 838 -68.69 -49.53 8.61
N SER A 839 -69.38 -48.56 9.19
CA SER A 839 -70.18 -48.77 10.42
C SER A 839 -71.38 -49.70 10.19
N ALA A 840 -72.01 -49.61 9.01
CA ALA A 840 -73.08 -50.51 8.60
C ALA A 840 -72.55 -51.94 8.34
N VAL A 841 -71.39 -52.07 7.70
CA VAL A 841 -70.70 -53.36 7.48
C VAL A 841 -70.25 -53.97 8.80
N ASP A 842 -69.76 -53.18 9.75
CA ASP A 842 -69.40 -53.63 11.10
C ASP A 842 -70.64 -54.12 11.88
N SER A 843 -71.77 -53.43 11.71
CA SER A 843 -73.06 -53.87 12.25
C SER A 843 -73.59 -55.14 11.57
N GLU A 844 -73.42 -55.27 10.25
CA GLU A 844 -73.75 -56.49 9.50
C GLU A 844 -72.81 -57.64 9.86
N GLN A 845 -71.51 -57.38 10.08
CA GLN A 845 -70.54 -58.36 10.55
C GLN A 845 -70.91 -58.83 11.94
N THR A 846 -71.26 -57.93 12.86
CA THR A 846 -71.75 -58.29 14.21
C THR A 846 -73.03 -59.13 14.12
N ALA A 847 -73.96 -58.78 13.22
CA ALA A 847 -75.16 -59.58 13.00
C ALA A 847 -74.88 -60.93 12.31
N VAL A 848 -73.84 -61.02 11.49
CA VAL A 848 -73.37 -62.27 10.87
C VAL A 848 -72.64 -63.13 11.89
N GLU A 849 -71.90 -62.54 12.82
CA GLU A 849 -71.26 -63.20 13.96
C GLU A 849 -72.32 -63.74 14.91
N GLU A 850 -73.35 -62.96 15.28
CA GLU A 850 -74.51 -63.47 16.04
C GLU A 850 -75.23 -64.59 15.28
N ARG A 851 -75.38 -64.47 13.95
CA ARG A 851 -75.97 -65.54 13.13
C ARG A 851 -75.07 -66.75 13.00
N LEU A 852 -73.75 -66.60 13.07
CA LEU A 852 -72.81 -67.71 13.08
C LEU A 852 -72.81 -68.40 14.44
N ASP A 853 -72.90 -67.67 15.54
CA ASP A 853 -73.10 -68.23 16.88
C ASP A 853 -74.45 -68.95 16.97
N ASP A 854 -75.54 -68.36 16.46
CA ASP A 854 -76.84 -69.03 16.35
C ASP A 854 -76.78 -70.25 15.42
N LEU A 855 -76.02 -70.18 14.32
CA LEU A 855 -75.85 -71.30 13.39
C LEU A 855 -74.97 -72.39 13.99
N ASP A 856 -73.96 -72.06 14.79
CA ASP A 856 -73.07 -72.99 15.49
C ASP A 856 -73.82 -73.67 16.64
N GLU A 857 -74.69 -72.94 17.34
CA GLU A 857 -75.63 -73.49 18.32
C GLU A 857 -76.69 -74.37 17.64
N THR A 858 -77.19 -73.97 16.45
CA THR A 858 -78.10 -74.80 15.64
C THR A 858 -77.38 -76.03 15.05
N LEU A 859 -76.09 -75.93 14.69
CA LEU A 859 -75.28 -77.05 14.21
C LEU A 859 -74.99 -78.02 15.37
N ALA A 860 -74.73 -77.51 16.57
CA ALA A 860 -74.57 -78.30 17.78
C ALA A 860 -75.86 -79.04 18.17
N ASP A 861 -77.04 -78.43 17.97
CA ASP A 861 -78.34 -79.06 18.22
C ASP A 861 -78.78 -80.01 17.09
N THR A 862 -78.40 -79.72 15.82
CA THR A 862 -78.77 -80.53 14.64
C THR A 862 -77.82 -81.70 14.39
N VAL A 863 -76.59 -81.69 14.93
CA VAL A 863 -75.67 -82.84 14.91
C VAL A 863 -75.93 -83.75 16.13
N SER A 864 -77.19 -84.18 16.26
CA SER A 864 -77.48 -85.48 16.85
C SER A 864 -77.28 -86.55 15.77
N GLN A 865 -76.40 -87.50 16.01
CA GLN A 865 -75.88 -88.53 15.09
C GLN A 865 -76.90 -89.49 14.44
N ASP A 866 -78.21 -89.22 14.45
CA ASP A 866 -79.24 -90.16 13.97
C ASP A 866 -79.89 -89.82 12.61
N GLU A 867 -79.85 -88.57 12.10
CA GLU A 867 -80.54 -88.22 10.84
C GLU A 867 -79.67 -88.29 9.56
N PHE A 868 -78.34 -88.26 9.67
CA PHE A 868 -77.44 -88.44 8.51
C PHE A 868 -77.39 -89.89 8.00
N ALA A 869 -77.85 -90.87 8.79
CA ALA A 869 -78.02 -92.25 8.36
C ALA A 869 -79.33 -92.47 7.57
N ALA A 870 -80.36 -91.64 7.80
CA ALA A 870 -81.68 -91.78 7.15
C ALA A 870 -81.71 -91.16 5.74
N LEU A 871 -81.05 -90.02 5.53
CA LEU A 871 -81.01 -89.35 4.22
C LEU A 871 -80.02 -89.99 3.22
N ARG A 872 -79.06 -90.77 3.69
CA ARG A 872 -78.18 -91.57 2.82
C ARG A 872 -78.92 -92.77 2.22
N SER A 873 -79.89 -93.32 2.92
CA SER A 873 -80.74 -94.43 2.45
C SER A 873 -81.85 -94.00 1.49
N GLU A 874 -82.33 -92.74 1.56
CA GLU A 874 -83.38 -92.20 0.68
C GLU A 874 -82.82 -91.70 -0.68
N LEU A 875 -81.50 -91.51 -0.78
CA LEU A 875 -80.82 -91.04 -1.99
C LEU A 875 -80.28 -92.19 -2.85
N GLU A 876 -80.01 -93.37 -2.26
CA GLU A 876 -79.70 -94.61 -3.00
C GLU A 876 -80.96 -95.32 -3.58
N ASP A 877 -82.17 -94.98 -3.10
CA ASP A 877 -83.45 -95.55 -3.60
C ASP A 877 -84.16 -94.66 -4.65
N ARG A 878 -83.56 -93.50 -5.00
CA ARG A 878 -84.10 -92.53 -5.97
C ARG A 878 -83.36 -92.45 -7.31
N GLU A 879 -82.36 -93.30 -7.54
CA GLU A 879 -81.65 -93.40 -8.82
C GLU A 879 -82.21 -94.52 -9.73
N GLU A 880 -83.10 -95.38 -9.21
CA GLU A 880 -83.72 -96.48 -9.95
C GLU A 880 -85.24 -96.29 -10.14
N ARG A 881 -85.65 -95.22 -10.83
CA ARG A 881 -86.98 -95.16 -11.48
C ARG A 881 -86.97 -94.13 -12.61
N ALA A 882 -86.79 -94.66 -13.82
CA ALA A 882 -86.95 -93.96 -15.07
C ALA A 882 -88.37 -93.44 -15.31
N SER A 883 -88.45 -92.47 -16.24
CA SER A 883 -89.50 -92.28 -17.26
C SER A 883 -90.46 -91.10 -17.08
N SER A 884 -90.20 -90.03 -17.85
CA SER A 884 -91.04 -89.32 -18.86
C SER A 884 -92.58 -89.24 -18.71
N PRO A 885 -93.34 -88.36 -19.42
CA PRO A 885 -93.06 -87.12 -20.18
C PRO A 885 -94.05 -85.95 -19.86
N SER A 886 -93.97 -84.81 -20.59
CA SER A 886 -95.09 -83.93 -21.09
C SER A 886 -96.22 -83.47 -20.14
N GLU A 887 -96.74 -82.24 -20.09
CA GLU A 887 -96.87 -81.16 -21.08
C GLU A 887 -97.66 -79.98 -20.46
N LEU A 888 -97.41 -78.77 -21.01
CA LEU A 888 -98.36 -77.70 -21.36
C LEU A 888 -99.00 -76.72 -20.33
N GLY A 889 -98.54 -75.46 -20.45
CA GLY A 889 -99.34 -74.27 -20.82
C GLY A 889 -99.64 -73.29 -19.68
N GLY A 890 -99.33 -71.98 -19.66
CA GLY A 890 -98.87 -70.90 -20.58
C GLY A 890 -99.43 -69.55 -20.00
N PRO A 891 -99.29 -68.33 -20.58
CA PRO A 891 -98.34 -67.80 -21.58
C PRO A 891 -97.83 -66.32 -21.33
N LEU A 892 -97.00 -65.83 -22.28
CA LEU A 892 -96.80 -64.43 -22.79
C LEU A 892 -95.86 -63.37 -22.13
N LEU A 893 -94.88 -62.90 -22.95
CA LEU A 893 -94.61 -61.52 -23.48
C LEU A 893 -93.22 -60.82 -23.27
N ALA A 894 -92.40 -60.86 -24.35
CA ALA A 894 -91.51 -59.86 -25.01
C ALA A 894 -90.44 -59.04 -24.24
N GLY A 895 -89.21 -58.75 -24.73
CA GLY A 895 -88.48 -59.12 -25.97
C GLY A 895 -87.29 -58.16 -26.31
N GLY A 896 -86.17 -58.72 -26.79
CA GLY A 896 -85.12 -58.19 -27.73
C GLY A 896 -84.10 -57.14 -27.23
N GLY A 897 -82.80 -57.09 -27.61
CA GLY A 897 -81.95 -57.89 -28.52
C GLY A 897 -80.93 -57.02 -29.31
N GLY A 898 -79.63 -57.36 -29.28
CA GLY A 898 -78.71 -57.45 -30.45
C GLY A 898 -77.98 -56.22 -31.08
N ALA A 899 -76.63 -56.29 -31.06
CA ALA A 899 -75.65 -56.10 -32.16
C ALA A 899 -75.33 -54.72 -32.81
N GLY A 900 -74.04 -54.50 -33.15
CA GLY A 900 -73.64 -53.88 -34.44
C GLY A 900 -72.55 -52.79 -34.43
N VAL A 901 -71.66 -52.84 -35.42
CA VAL A 901 -70.41 -52.06 -35.66
C VAL A 901 -70.62 -50.89 -36.66
N VAL A 902 -69.68 -49.92 -36.70
CA VAL A 902 -69.17 -49.14 -37.88
C VAL A 902 -69.51 -47.62 -37.96
N ALA A 903 -68.44 -46.81 -37.93
CA ALA A 903 -68.05 -45.59 -38.69
C ALA A 903 -69.06 -44.50 -39.15
N GLY A 904 -68.56 -43.25 -39.17
CA GLY A 904 -68.70 -42.37 -40.35
C GLY A 904 -69.37 -41.01 -40.16
N ALA A 905 -68.53 -39.96 -40.23
CA ALA A 905 -68.75 -38.53 -40.49
C ALA A 905 -70.08 -38.04 -41.14
N LEU A 906 -70.58 -36.88 -40.68
CA LEU A 906 -70.90 -35.68 -41.51
C LEU A 906 -71.42 -34.48 -40.67
N VAL A 907 -70.63 -33.41 -40.66
CA VAL A 907 -70.93 -31.98 -40.91
C VAL A 907 -72.34 -31.42 -40.60
N ALA A 908 -72.43 -30.38 -39.75
CA ALA A 908 -73.03 -29.07 -40.10
C ALA A 908 -72.90 -28.00 -38.97
N LEU A 909 -72.10 -26.97 -39.27
CA LEU A 909 -72.23 -25.53 -38.98
C LEU A 909 -73.18 -25.03 -37.86
N ALA A 910 -72.60 -24.33 -36.88
CA ALA A 910 -72.96 -22.93 -36.56
C ALA A 910 -71.87 -22.25 -35.67
N VAL A 911 -71.18 -21.27 -36.25
CA VAL A 911 -70.36 -20.19 -35.62
C VAL A 911 -71.27 -18.94 -35.54
N PRO A 912 -71.13 -17.93 -34.63
CA PRO A 912 -69.92 -17.51 -33.88
C PRO A 912 -70.10 -17.21 -32.37
N GLY A 913 -68.97 -17.15 -31.64
CA GLY A 913 -68.85 -16.29 -30.46
C GLY A 913 -67.81 -16.71 -29.42
N THR A 914 -66.65 -16.06 -29.47
CA THR A 914 -65.64 -15.86 -28.39
C THR A 914 -64.95 -17.09 -27.81
N GLY A 915 -63.71 -17.29 -28.27
CA GLY A 915 -62.83 -18.37 -27.82
C GLY A 915 -61.80 -17.95 -26.78
N GLY A 916 -61.11 -18.97 -26.26
CA GLY A 916 -59.85 -18.82 -25.55
C GLY A 916 -59.62 -19.88 -24.50
N VAL A 917 -59.30 -21.13 -24.89
CA VAL A 917 -58.36 -22.02 -24.17
C VAL A 917 -57.75 -23.02 -25.17
N GLY A 918 -56.41 -23.10 -25.17
CA GLY A 918 -55.65 -24.32 -25.47
C GLY A 918 -54.98 -24.39 -26.84
N VAL A 919 -53.65 -24.33 -26.89
CA VAL A 919 -52.76 -25.50 -26.91
C VAL A 919 -51.31 -25.04 -27.07
N ALA A 920 -50.44 -25.80 -26.39
CA ALA A 920 -48.98 -25.82 -26.44
C ALA A 920 -48.35 -25.71 -27.85
N ALA A 921 -47.04 -25.40 -27.81
CA ALA A 921 -46.05 -25.68 -28.86
C ALA A 921 -46.06 -24.78 -30.11
N ALA A 922 -45.62 -23.53 -29.96
CA ALA A 922 -45.08 -22.73 -31.07
C ALA A 922 -44.21 -21.55 -30.57
N ALA A 923 -43.04 -21.82 -29.99
CA ALA A 923 -41.98 -20.80 -29.79
C ALA A 923 -40.55 -21.34 -29.94
N ILE A 924 -40.37 -22.47 -30.63
CA ILE A 924 -39.04 -23.03 -31.01
C ILE A 924 -38.85 -23.00 -32.56
N GLY A 925 -39.77 -22.39 -33.30
CA GLY A 925 -39.74 -22.38 -34.78
C GLY A 925 -39.05 -21.18 -35.45
N ALA A 926 -38.80 -20.08 -34.74
CA ALA A 926 -38.25 -18.86 -35.33
C ALA A 926 -36.73 -18.69 -35.12
N VAL A 927 -36.14 -19.32 -34.10
CA VAL A 927 -34.69 -19.28 -33.84
C VAL A 927 -33.92 -20.29 -34.71
N LEU A 928 -34.56 -21.38 -35.15
CA LEU A 928 -33.93 -22.39 -36.01
C LEU A 928 -33.92 -22.06 -37.52
N LEU A 929 -34.46 -20.91 -37.94
CA LEU A 929 -34.37 -20.44 -39.33
C LEU A 929 -33.39 -19.26 -39.50
N ALA A 930 -32.94 -18.62 -38.41
CA ALA A 930 -31.83 -17.66 -38.42
C ALA A 930 -30.46 -18.35 -38.36
N ALA A 931 -30.34 -19.49 -37.66
CA ALA A 931 -29.08 -20.25 -37.58
C ALA A 931 -28.73 -21.03 -38.87
N ALA A 932 -29.67 -21.22 -39.79
CA ALA A 932 -29.40 -21.90 -41.07
C ALA A 932 -28.86 -20.98 -42.19
N VAL A 933 -28.79 -19.65 -41.96
CA VAL A 933 -28.22 -18.68 -42.92
C VAL A 933 -26.84 -18.15 -42.50
N ALA A 934 -26.41 -18.35 -41.24
CA ALA A 934 -25.09 -17.91 -40.77
C ALA A 934 -23.95 -18.93 -40.97
N VAL A 935 -24.23 -20.17 -41.42
CA VAL A 935 -23.18 -21.19 -41.72
C VAL A 935 -22.98 -21.39 -43.24
N ALA A 936 -23.36 -20.41 -44.06
CA ALA A 936 -23.08 -20.41 -45.50
C ALA A 936 -22.52 -19.07 -46.05
N ARG A 937 -21.69 -18.37 -45.26
CA ARG A 937 -20.71 -17.42 -45.78
C ARG A 937 -19.38 -17.54 -45.07
#